data_AF-A0AA96JE28-F1
#
_entry.id   AF-A0AA96JE28-F1
#
_cell.length_a   1.000
_cell.length_b   1.000
_cell.length_c   1.000
_cell.angle_alpha   90.00
_cell.angle_beta   90.00
_cell.angle_gamma   90.00
#
_symmetry.space_group_name_H-M   'P 1'
#
loop_
_entity.id
_entity.type
_entity.pdbx_description
1 polymer ?
#
loop_
_entity_poly.entity_id
_entity_poly.type
_entity_poly.pdbx_seq_one_letter_code
_entity_poly.pdbx_strand_id
1 'polypeptide(L)'
;MALLPQVGRRTVEALLDRHAKKLAEHSLMLVHGQYAAGSATTFTAEVGERTRRVTVRDESSVLGILAAWHSHRDEAAPGDLLVVTTGVDDDQLGWDLRGHAVHRRTLTVEKAEIVTQRFGATGLDVRMYREDWLLQALVDAEPAGRGWPRTAGVLTRDAALRALVVERLGLDHPDISPHATAEAAVDADVLLAWSRTPAGPRRFAALGDTERAELKRWLGEVAGPAAPVLLTLAEIGRGHDAMALGLLGAALRDPAADPDVALAVGGLFGKAGPRRGEIGAFTDAVEGTLLRWIGEAAGSVDARHKVFAVLQRADNLARDAGLTAGLNGSRFLLSSFAAQLAAVVEGAHTSPAHGESALAELTGHALAGLFPDRVRVAEMAVRLARWLRQGPPAVTSVAAGVRDHVAEWGWADRALSVLWAGDPGGDPAVARGLRDLYEDGRAQRERLDEQFARHLAGWAPNATAQQPGGCLVVENVLDTVVRPLTTGGPPLVIVLDGMSSAVAAQLGEEAEREGWQEIVPRPGEGARRTRLAAVSMLPSITRTSRASLLCGTATQGGQSTEASGFAAFWKKRRRDAVLFHKASIGGDAGHFLAQELTSALASDAVVGVVLNTIDDALDSGQQGQRTVWSLGDITYLRELLAAARSYARPVVLVADHGHVIDRGRGRVTPAADGGGSARWRPDTDAGDGEVVLSGPRVLEGGGTITVPWHEDIRYAARRAGYHGGASLAEITVAVLVLLPSKELAPRDWEPLPREQAAPSWWKAATTTPVEASEPQPESATQPVRRPKPARRQNEELFGNDDVVMPEAVREVPSVPATLGGRVVASEVYEAQKEYVRKAPEGKVVAAVIDALAAAGGTMSPAALAAAISATGRVRRNIEGFVATVQRLLNVEGYPVLGFVDAGHAVKLDVALLRDQFLAGEARGGSPRKETP
;
A
#
# COMPACT_ATOMS: atom_id res chain seq x y z
N MET A 1 3.28 -1.68 -61.72
CA MET A 1 4.72 -1.85 -62.06
C MET A 1 5.44 -2.27 -60.79
N ALA A 2 6.47 -3.11 -60.89
CA ALA A 2 7.37 -3.31 -59.76
C ALA A 2 8.19 -2.03 -59.51
N LEU A 3 8.55 -1.76 -58.26
CA LEU A 3 9.53 -0.72 -57.95
C LEU A 3 10.93 -1.25 -58.27
N LEU A 4 11.72 -0.48 -59.02
CA LEU A 4 13.11 -0.83 -59.31
C LEU A 4 13.95 -0.74 -58.03
N PRO A 5 14.84 -1.71 -57.75
CA PRO A 5 15.69 -1.68 -56.58
C PRO A 5 16.62 -0.45 -56.60
N GLN A 6 16.68 0.28 -55.47
CA GLN A 6 17.49 1.49 -55.33
C GLN A 6 18.98 1.15 -55.15
N VAL A 7 19.75 1.35 -56.23
CA VAL A 7 21.19 1.10 -56.33
C VAL A 7 21.94 2.33 -55.80
N GLY A 8 22.79 2.14 -54.78
CA GLY A 8 23.63 3.21 -54.25
C GLY A 8 25.07 3.14 -54.80
N ARG A 9 25.87 4.21 -54.59
CA ARG A 9 27.29 4.22 -54.98
C ARG A 9 28.06 2.97 -54.51
N ARG A 10 27.91 2.58 -53.24
CA ARG A 10 28.55 1.36 -52.69
C ARG A 10 28.09 0.06 -53.36
N THR A 11 26.86 0.02 -53.87
CA THR A 11 26.32 -1.13 -54.62
C THR A 11 27.03 -1.23 -55.97
N VAL A 12 27.24 -0.09 -56.63
CA VAL A 12 28.05 -0.01 -57.85
C VAL A 12 29.49 -0.42 -57.57
N GLU A 13 30.12 0.10 -56.51
CA GLU A 13 31.50 -0.26 -56.12
C GLU A 13 31.65 -1.77 -55.84
N ALA A 14 30.69 -2.40 -55.16
CA ALA A 14 30.68 -3.85 -54.91
C ALA A 14 30.49 -4.69 -56.19
N LEU A 15 29.55 -4.31 -57.06
CA LEU A 15 29.36 -4.96 -58.38
C LEU A 15 30.60 -4.83 -59.27
N LEU A 16 31.28 -3.68 -59.21
CA LEU A 16 32.52 -3.44 -59.96
C LEU A 16 33.67 -4.35 -59.47
N ASP A 17 33.87 -4.50 -58.17
CA ASP A 17 34.90 -5.42 -57.64
C ASP A 17 34.55 -6.89 -57.95
N ARG A 18 33.29 -7.30 -57.66
CA ARG A 18 32.74 -8.63 -57.95
C ARG A 18 32.90 -9.04 -59.42
N HIS A 19 32.97 -8.09 -60.34
CA HIS A 19 33.15 -8.31 -61.77
C HIS A 19 34.44 -7.72 -62.37
N ALA A 20 35.42 -7.36 -61.54
CA ALA A 20 36.68 -6.74 -61.98
C ALA A 20 37.40 -7.54 -63.08
N LYS A 21 37.41 -8.87 -62.97
CA LYS A 21 38.00 -9.78 -63.99
C LYS A 21 37.32 -9.68 -65.37
N LYS A 22 36.04 -9.31 -65.45
CA LYS A 22 35.32 -9.09 -66.73
C LYS A 22 35.35 -7.64 -67.18
N LEU A 23 35.45 -6.69 -66.26
CA LEU A 23 35.67 -5.27 -66.56
C LEU A 23 37.07 -4.99 -67.15
N ALA A 24 38.01 -5.93 -67.04
CA ALA A 24 39.25 -5.90 -67.82
C ALA A 24 39.01 -5.97 -69.35
N GLU A 25 37.88 -6.54 -69.79
CA GLU A 25 37.51 -6.74 -71.20
C GLU A 25 36.32 -5.85 -71.65
N HIS A 26 35.53 -5.29 -70.71
CA HIS A 26 34.28 -4.57 -70.97
C HIS A 26 34.29 -3.21 -70.26
N SER A 27 33.83 -2.15 -70.94
CA SER A 27 33.68 -0.80 -70.36
C SER A 27 32.24 -0.40 -70.02
N LEU A 28 31.26 -1.26 -70.30
CA LEU A 28 29.85 -1.08 -69.96
C LEU A 28 29.40 -2.13 -68.93
N MET A 29 28.69 -1.69 -67.89
CA MET A 29 27.91 -2.55 -67.00
C MET A 29 26.46 -2.09 -67.01
N LEU A 30 25.54 -3.03 -67.20
CA LEU A 30 24.10 -2.79 -67.12
C LEU A 30 23.59 -3.37 -65.79
N VAL A 31 22.81 -2.60 -65.02
CA VAL A 31 22.32 -2.98 -63.69
C VAL A 31 20.82 -2.81 -63.63
N HIS A 32 20.08 -3.84 -63.22
CA HIS A 32 18.63 -3.76 -63.08
C HIS A 32 18.31 -3.06 -61.76
N GLY A 33 17.72 -1.87 -61.84
CA GLY A 33 17.50 -0.99 -60.70
C GLY A 33 17.44 0.48 -61.10
N GLN A 34 17.40 1.34 -60.09
CA GLN A 34 17.44 2.79 -60.25
C GLN A 34 18.57 3.38 -59.40
N TYR A 35 19.36 4.32 -59.92
CA TYR A 35 20.44 4.93 -59.14
C TYR A 35 19.91 5.96 -58.14
N ALA A 36 20.31 5.83 -56.87
CA ALA A 36 19.75 6.60 -55.77
C ALA A 36 19.99 8.12 -55.93
N ALA A 37 18.92 8.90 -56.00
CA ALA A 37 18.95 10.33 -56.26
C ALA A 37 19.89 11.09 -55.29
N GLY A 38 20.69 12.03 -55.83
CA GLY A 38 21.72 12.76 -55.08
C GLY A 38 23.05 12.02 -54.91
N SER A 39 23.14 10.74 -55.29
CA SER A 39 24.43 10.03 -55.37
C SER A 39 25.34 10.63 -56.45
N ALA A 40 26.65 10.64 -56.20
CA ALA A 40 27.62 11.08 -57.20
C ALA A 40 27.54 10.20 -58.46
N THR A 41 27.25 10.81 -59.61
CA THR A 41 27.18 10.18 -60.95
C THR A 41 28.55 10.05 -61.62
N THR A 42 29.62 10.54 -61.01
CA THR A 42 31.00 10.28 -61.41
C THR A 42 31.89 10.18 -60.18
N PHE A 43 32.71 9.13 -60.11
CA PHE A 43 33.66 8.90 -59.02
C PHE A 43 34.84 8.03 -59.48
N THR A 44 35.83 7.85 -58.63
CA THR A 44 36.87 6.81 -58.78
C THR A 44 36.55 5.63 -57.86
N ALA A 45 36.80 4.42 -58.36
CA ALA A 45 36.69 3.16 -57.63
C ALA A 45 37.90 2.27 -57.94
N GLU A 46 38.28 1.39 -57.02
CA GLU A 46 39.24 0.32 -57.29
C GLU A 46 38.49 -0.87 -57.90
N VAL A 47 39.05 -1.43 -58.98
CA VAL A 47 38.43 -2.49 -59.77
C VAL A 47 39.50 -3.55 -60.02
N GLY A 48 39.69 -4.43 -59.04
CA GLY A 48 40.95 -5.18 -58.90
C GLY A 48 42.12 -4.23 -58.61
N GLU A 49 43.31 -4.55 -59.11
CA GLU A 49 44.56 -3.80 -58.86
C GLU A 49 44.65 -2.42 -59.54
N ARG A 50 43.53 -1.81 -59.94
CA ARG A 50 43.51 -0.54 -60.68
C ARG A 50 42.38 0.37 -60.22
N THR A 51 42.73 1.60 -59.83
CA THR A 51 41.77 2.69 -59.71
C THR A 51 41.26 3.10 -61.10
N ARG A 52 39.95 3.18 -61.28
CA ARG A 52 39.29 3.54 -62.55
C ARG A 52 38.24 4.63 -62.29
N ARG A 53 38.01 5.49 -63.28
CA ARG A 53 36.89 6.43 -63.26
C ARG A 53 35.61 5.70 -63.65
N VAL A 54 34.56 5.94 -62.89
CA VAL A 54 33.23 5.35 -63.05
C VAL A 54 32.24 6.49 -63.27
N THR A 55 31.47 6.40 -64.35
CA THR A 55 30.31 7.25 -64.62
C THR A 55 29.05 6.40 -64.45
N VAL A 56 28.04 6.90 -63.73
CA VAL A 56 26.75 6.22 -63.54
C VAL A 56 25.65 7.04 -64.21
N ARG A 57 24.80 6.38 -64.99
CA ARG A 57 23.61 6.94 -65.64
C ARG A 57 22.37 6.12 -65.29
N ASP A 58 21.24 6.79 -65.14
CA ASP A 58 19.93 6.18 -64.83
C ASP A 58 19.04 6.35 -66.06
N GLU A 59 18.83 5.29 -66.83
CA GLU A 59 18.25 5.37 -68.18
C GLU A 59 17.04 4.43 -68.32
N SER A 60 15.85 5.01 -68.41
CA SER A 60 14.58 4.26 -68.42
C SER A 60 14.12 3.82 -69.82
N SER A 61 14.97 3.89 -70.85
CA SER A 61 14.64 3.50 -72.22
C SER A 61 15.85 3.02 -73.01
N VAL A 62 15.63 2.15 -74.00
CA VAL A 62 16.68 1.63 -74.90
C VAL A 62 17.47 2.76 -75.58
N LEU A 63 16.78 3.83 -76.00
CA LEU A 63 17.42 5.00 -76.63
C LEU A 63 18.29 5.79 -75.64
N GLY A 64 17.88 5.91 -74.37
CA GLY A 64 18.68 6.54 -73.32
C GLY A 64 19.96 5.75 -73.02
N ILE A 65 19.85 4.43 -72.88
CA ILE A 65 21.01 3.54 -72.66
C ILE A 65 21.98 3.61 -73.86
N LEU A 66 21.46 3.63 -75.09
CA LEU A 66 22.28 3.80 -76.31
C LEU A 66 22.96 5.18 -76.34
N ALA A 67 22.25 6.27 -76.03
CA ALA A 67 22.83 7.61 -75.98
C ALA A 67 23.94 7.72 -74.93
N ALA A 68 23.70 7.21 -73.71
CA ALA A 68 24.71 7.15 -72.65
C ALA A 68 25.95 6.34 -73.07
N TRP A 69 25.76 5.21 -73.76
CA TRP A 69 26.85 4.39 -74.28
C TRP A 69 27.64 5.08 -75.40
N HIS A 70 26.96 5.78 -76.32
CA HIS A 70 27.62 6.58 -77.36
C HIS A 70 28.44 7.73 -76.77
N SER A 71 27.85 8.56 -75.90
CA SER A 71 28.61 9.64 -75.22
C SER A 71 29.79 9.09 -74.43
N HIS A 72 29.67 7.94 -73.75
CA HIS A 72 30.83 7.33 -73.08
C HIS A 72 31.90 6.88 -74.08
N ARG A 73 31.53 6.30 -75.24
CA ARG A 73 32.51 5.92 -76.27
C ARG A 73 33.26 7.10 -76.88
N ASP A 74 32.61 8.26 -76.96
CA ASP A 74 33.19 9.46 -77.59
C ASP A 74 33.97 10.34 -76.60
N GLU A 75 33.63 10.31 -75.29
CA GLU A 75 34.21 11.18 -74.25
C GLU A 75 35.16 10.46 -73.25
N ALA A 76 35.13 9.12 -73.14
CA ALA A 76 35.88 8.38 -72.12
C ALA A 76 37.39 8.29 -72.38
N ALA A 77 38.18 8.34 -71.29
CA ALA A 77 39.58 7.94 -71.36
C ALA A 77 39.73 6.41 -71.48
N PRO A 78 40.82 5.88 -72.08
CA PRO A 78 41.09 4.45 -72.15
C PRO A 78 41.22 3.79 -70.76
N GLY A 79 40.11 3.28 -70.24
CA GLY A 79 40.02 2.72 -68.89
C GLY A 79 38.79 3.16 -68.10
N ASP A 80 38.06 4.19 -68.53
CA ASP A 80 36.86 4.65 -67.83
C ASP A 80 35.69 3.67 -68.02
N LEU A 81 34.78 3.62 -67.03
CA LEU A 81 33.65 2.69 -66.97
C LEU A 81 32.31 3.42 -66.98
N LEU A 82 31.36 2.95 -67.80
CA LEU A 82 29.96 3.33 -67.72
C LEU A 82 29.17 2.25 -66.99
N VAL A 83 28.41 2.66 -65.98
CA VAL A 83 27.40 1.85 -65.33
C VAL A 83 26.04 2.47 -65.64
N VAL A 84 25.13 1.71 -66.26
CA VAL A 84 23.77 2.17 -66.52
C VAL A 84 22.80 1.39 -65.64
N THR A 85 22.12 2.09 -64.74
CA THR A 85 20.96 1.55 -64.03
C THR A 85 19.73 1.69 -64.92
N THR A 86 18.93 0.62 -65.01
CA THR A 86 17.75 0.60 -65.86
C THR A 86 16.66 -0.35 -65.35
N GLY A 87 15.42 -0.06 -65.77
CA GLY A 87 14.29 -0.99 -65.70
C GLY A 87 13.92 -1.63 -67.03
N VAL A 88 14.72 -1.44 -68.08
CA VAL A 88 14.51 -2.08 -69.40
C VAL A 88 14.89 -3.56 -69.30
N ASP A 89 14.01 -4.42 -69.79
CA ASP A 89 14.23 -5.88 -69.79
C ASP A 89 15.25 -6.31 -70.85
N ASP A 90 15.92 -7.43 -70.56
CA ASP A 90 17.11 -7.89 -71.26
C ASP A 90 16.84 -8.28 -72.74
N ASP A 91 15.59 -8.61 -73.07
CA ASP A 91 15.11 -8.94 -74.41
C ASP A 91 14.85 -7.71 -75.30
N GLN A 92 14.60 -6.54 -74.69
CA GLN A 92 14.44 -5.26 -75.38
C GLN A 92 15.80 -4.63 -75.76
N LEU A 93 16.90 -5.14 -75.20
CA LEU A 93 18.25 -4.65 -75.45
C LEU A 93 18.90 -5.34 -76.66
N GLY A 94 19.30 -4.54 -77.65
CA GLY A 94 19.95 -5.03 -78.88
C GLY A 94 21.25 -5.79 -78.62
N TRP A 95 21.52 -6.81 -79.45
CA TRP A 95 22.66 -7.71 -79.33
C TRP A 95 24.02 -7.00 -79.36
N ASP A 96 24.14 -5.86 -80.04
CA ASP A 96 25.35 -5.03 -80.10
C ASP A 96 25.67 -4.36 -78.75
N LEU A 97 24.71 -3.61 -78.20
CA LEU A 97 24.78 -3.00 -76.88
C LEU A 97 25.03 -4.05 -75.78
N ARG A 98 24.31 -5.18 -75.84
CA ARG A 98 24.56 -6.34 -74.96
C ARG A 98 25.97 -6.91 -75.16
N GLY A 99 26.49 -6.96 -76.39
CA GLY A 99 27.83 -7.44 -76.69
C GLY A 99 28.95 -6.71 -75.96
N HIS A 100 28.74 -5.42 -75.65
CA HIS A 100 29.66 -4.59 -74.88
C HIS A 100 29.47 -4.64 -73.35
N ALA A 101 28.32 -5.10 -72.87
CA ALA A 101 28.01 -5.17 -71.44
C ALA A 101 28.69 -6.37 -70.74
N VAL A 102 29.12 -6.18 -69.49
CA VAL A 102 29.58 -7.26 -68.60
C VAL A 102 28.57 -8.42 -68.59
N HIS A 103 29.06 -9.65 -68.82
CA HIS A 103 28.25 -10.87 -68.97
C HIS A 103 27.18 -10.85 -70.08
N ARG A 104 27.18 -9.84 -70.95
CA ARG A 104 26.22 -9.61 -72.04
C ARG A 104 24.75 -9.57 -71.62
N ARG A 105 24.49 -9.13 -70.40
CA ARG A 105 23.16 -9.01 -69.80
C ARG A 105 23.12 -7.93 -68.73
N THR A 106 21.93 -7.54 -68.36
CA THR A 106 21.65 -6.71 -67.19
C THR A 106 21.87 -7.52 -65.90
N LEU A 107 22.51 -6.92 -64.91
CA LEU A 107 22.85 -7.55 -63.64
C LEU A 107 21.85 -7.14 -62.56
N THR A 108 21.16 -8.11 -61.95
CA THR A 108 20.26 -7.87 -60.81
C THR A 108 21.05 -7.78 -59.50
N VAL A 109 20.80 -6.76 -58.69
CA VAL A 109 21.39 -6.66 -57.34
C VAL A 109 20.73 -7.69 -56.41
N GLU A 110 21.52 -8.47 -55.68
CA GLU A 110 21.00 -9.42 -54.70
C GLU A 110 20.53 -8.70 -53.43
N LYS A 111 19.35 -9.06 -52.90
CA LYS A 111 18.79 -8.41 -51.68
C LYS A 111 19.75 -8.49 -50.48
N ALA A 112 20.51 -9.58 -50.36
CA ALA A 112 21.54 -9.76 -49.34
C ALA A 112 22.65 -8.70 -49.42
N GLU A 113 23.06 -8.31 -50.62
CA GLU A 113 24.09 -7.28 -50.89
C GLU A 113 23.57 -5.90 -50.46
N ILE A 114 22.30 -5.59 -50.80
CA ILE A 114 21.60 -4.37 -50.36
C ILE A 114 21.54 -4.30 -48.82
N VAL A 115 21.04 -5.35 -48.15
CA VAL A 115 20.93 -5.39 -46.68
C VAL A 115 22.29 -5.23 -46.01
N THR A 116 23.32 -5.94 -46.48
CA THR A 116 24.71 -5.83 -45.98
C THR A 116 25.20 -4.38 -46.01
N GLN A 117 25.07 -3.71 -47.16
CA GLN A 117 25.49 -2.33 -47.37
C GLN A 117 24.71 -1.33 -46.51
N ARG A 118 23.40 -1.54 -46.34
CA ARG A 118 22.52 -0.62 -45.60
C ARG A 118 22.84 -0.62 -44.11
N PHE A 119 22.97 -1.80 -43.49
CA PHE A 119 23.50 -1.96 -42.13
C PHE A 119 25.00 -1.64 -42.02
N GLY A 120 25.74 -1.57 -43.13
CA GLY A 120 27.19 -1.31 -43.15
C GLY A 120 28.02 -2.49 -42.64
N ALA A 121 27.44 -3.70 -42.63
CA ALA A 121 28.08 -4.93 -42.19
C ALA A 121 29.14 -5.41 -43.20
N THR A 122 30.03 -6.30 -42.76
CA THR A 122 31.03 -6.97 -43.61
C THR A 122 30.51 -8.28 -44.23
N GLY A 123 29.25 -8.64 -43.97
CA GLY A 123 28.57 -9.85 -44.45
C GLY A 123 27.30 -10.13 -43.64
N LEU A 124 26.55 -11.19 -44.02
CA LEU A 124 25.37 -11.66 -43.30
C LEU A 124 25.59 -13.05 -42.69
N ASP A 125 24.79 -13.39 -41.67
CA ASP A 125 24.56 -14.76 -41.24
C ASP A 125 24.12 -15.65 -42.41
N VAL A 126 24.75 -16.82 -42.56
CA VAL A 126 24.48 -17.83 -43.61
C VAL A 126 23.00 -18.23 -43.66
N ARG A 127 22.29 -18.15 -42.53
CA ARG A 127 20.83 -18.39 -42.44
C ARG A 127 20.02 -17.39 -43.28
N MET A 128 20.38 -16.10 -43.25
CA MET A 128 19.64 -15.03 -43.90
C MET A 128 19.57 -15.17 -45.42
N TYR A 129 20.60 -15.76 -46.05
CA TYR A 129 20.61 -16.05 -47.50
C TYR A 129 19.53 -17.05 -47.94
N ARG A 130 18.88 -17.76 -47.02
CA ARG A 130 17.74 -18.67 -47.29
C ARG A 130 16.39 -18.07 -46.91
N GLU A 131 16.38 -16.88 -46.31
CA GLU A 131 15.19 -16.19 -45.80
C GLU A 131 14.89 -14.96 -46.67
N ASP A 132 14.49 -15.20 -47.92
CA ASP A 132 14.16 -14.13 -48.87
C ASP A 132 13.06 -13.18 -48.34
N TRP A 133 12.14 -13.70 -47.52
CA TRP A 133 11.13 -12.92 -46.81
C TRP A 133 11.76 -11.86 -45.88
N LEU A 134 12.84 -12.22 -45.16
CA LEU A 134 13.53 -11.35 -44.22
C LEU A 134 14.37 -10.31 -44.97
N LEU A 135 15.07 -10.74 -46.02
CA LEU A 135 15.82 -9.84 -46.89
C LEU A 135 14.90 -8.84 -47.62
N GLN A 136 13.70 -9.27 -48.03
CA GLN A 136 12.67 -8.40 -48.60
C GLN A 136 12.13 -7.42 -47.55
N ALA A 137 11.71 -7.90 -46.37
CA ALA A 137 11.17 -7.06 -45.31
C ALA A 137 12.18 -5.99 -44.82
N LEU A 138 13.47 -6.32 -44.75
CA LEU A 138 14.54 -5.37 -44.40
C LEU A 138 14.81 -4.30 -45.48
N VAL A 139 14.42 -4.54 -46.74
CA VAL A 139 14.45 -3.52 -47.80
C VAL A 139 13.16 -2.69 -47.77
N ASP A 140 12.00 -3.33 -47.62
CA ASP A 140 10.68 -2.68 -47.60
C ASP A 140 10.39 -1.88 -46.31
N ALA A 141 11.20 -2.08 -45.26
CA ALA A 141 11.08 -1.39 -43.97
C ALA A 141 12.20 -0.35 -43.72
N GLU A 142 12.98 0.07 -44.73
CA GLU A 142 14.11 0.97 -44.48
C GLU A 142 13.67 2.29 -43.79
N PRO A 143 14.24 2.63 -42.60
CA PRO A 143 13.82 3.81 -41.86
C PRO A 143 14.10 5.12 -42.61
N ALA A 144 13.06 5.89 -42.92
CA ALA A 144 13.17 7.13 -43.66
C ALA A 144 14.12 8.14 -42.97
N GLY A 145 15.09 8.67 -43.73
CA GLY A 145 16.05 9.68 -43.26
C GLY A 145 17.18 9.17 -42.35
N ARG A 146 16.92 8.20 -41.45
CA ARG A 146 17.93 7.66 -40.52
C ARG A 146 18.65 6.39 -41.04
N GLY A 147 18.00 5.59 -41.86
CA GLY A 147 18.50 4.29 -42.31
C GLY A 147 18.64 3.25 -41.17
N TRP A 148 19.21 2.09 -41.50
CA TRP A 148 19.39 1.01 -40.52
C TRP A 148 20.59 1.24 -39.56
N PRO A 149 20.52 0.75 -38.31
CA PRO A 149 21.64 0.82 -37.36
C PRO A 149 22.94 0.22 -37.92
N ARG A 150 24.07 0.90 -37.68
CA ARG A 150 25.36 0.44 -38.18
C ARG A 150 25.89 -0.75 -37.38
N THR A 151 26.19 -1.84 -38.07
CA THR A 151 26.74 -3.08 -37.48
C THR A 151 28.22 -3.21 -37.82
N ALA A 152 29.07 -3.40 -36.80
CA ALA A 152 30.48 -3.74 -37.00
C ALA A 152 30.64 -5.26 -37.18
N GLY A 153 31.21 -5.68 -38.31
CA GLY A 153 31.35 -7.11 -38.65
C GLY A 153 30.09 -7.68 -39.31
N VAL A 154 29.78 -8.96 -39.04
CA VAL A 154 28.69 -9.70 -39.68
C VAL A 154 27.33 -9.36 -39.04
N LEU A 155 26.33 -9.05 -39.86
CA LEU A 155 24.94 -8.90 -39.39
C LEU A 155 24.35 -10.26 -39.04
N THR A 156 24.02 -10.47 -37.77
CA THR A 156 23.37 -11.69 -37.29
C THR A 156 21.87 -11.68 -37.59
N ARG A 157 21.27 -12.87 -37.77
CA ARG A 157 19.82 -13.00 -37.98
C ARG A 157 19.00 -12.29 -36.89
N ASP A 158 19.40 -12.43 -35.63
CA ASP A 158 18.68 -11.87 -34.49
C ASP A 158 18.84 -10.35 -34.35
N ALA A 159 19.99 -9.78 -34.73
CA ALA A 159 20.15 -8.33 -34.81
C ALA A 159 19.31 -7.73 -35.95
N ALA A 160 19.26 -8.40 -37.11
CA ALA A 160 18.43 -8.00 -38.23
C ALA A 160 16.93 -8.06 -37.88
N LEU A 161 16.47 -9.14 -37.21
CA LEU A 161 15.09 -9.26 -36.75
C LEU A 161 14.73 -8.26 -35.66
N ARG A 162 15.63 -7.97 -34.71
CA ARG A 162 15.42 -6.93 -33.70
C ARG A 162 15.24 -5.55 -34.34
N ALA A 163 16.09 -5.19 -35.30
CA ALA A 163 15.97 -3.93 -36.04
C ALA A 163 14.65 -3.88 -36.83
N LEU A 164 14.31 -4.94 -37.56
CA LEU A 164 13.06 -5.03 -38.32
C LEU A 164 11.83 -4.89 -37.41
N VAL A 165 11.80 -5.56 -36.26
CA VAL A 165 10.69 -5.49 -35.30
C VAL A 165 10.55 -4.08 -34.72
N VAL A 166 11.66 -3.45 -34.29
CA VAL A 166 11.61 -2.10 -33.71
C VAL A 166 11.00 -1.12 -34.72
N GLU A 167 11.41 -1.17 -35.99
CA GLU A 167 10.90 -0.28 -37.04
C GLU A 167 9.45 -0.63 -37.46
N ARG A 168 9.16 -1.90 -37.79
CA ARG A 168 7.83 -2.34 -38.23
C ARG A 168 6.76 -2.12 -37.16
N LEU A 169 7.07 -2.40 -35.89
CA LEU A 169 6.12 -2.24 -34.79
C LEU A 169 6.12 -0.80 -34.25
N GLY A 170 7.27 -0.11 -34.27
CA GLY A 170 7.43 1.28 -33.80
C GLY A 170 7.78 1.36 -32.32
N LEU A 171 8.66 0.47 -31.85
CA LEU A 171 9.01 0.31 -30.42
C LEU A 171 9.95 1.42 -29.90
N ASP A 172 10.48 2.24 -30.80
CA ASP A 172 11.32 3.41 -30.55
C ASP A 172 10.51 4.66 -30.13
N HIS A 173 9.18 4.56 -30.02
CA HIS A 173 8.33 5.66 -29.57
C HIS A 173 8.56 5.98 -28.08
N PRO A 174 8.73 7.27 -27.67
CA PRO A 174 9.01 7.64 -26.28
C PRO A 174 7.98 7.13 -25.25
N ASP A 175 6.70 7.00 -25.65
CA ASP A 175 5.63 6.48 -24.79
C ASP A 175 5.73 4.97 -24.48
N ILE A 176 6.47 4.21 -25.30
CA ILE A 176 6.68 2.77 -25.15
C ILE A 176 7.95 2.49 -24.34
N SER A 177 9.04 3.19 -24.68
CA SER A 177 10.33 3.03 -24.02
C SER A 177 11.03 4.40 -23.86
N PRO A 178 10.84 5.11 -22.74
CA PRO A 178 11.39 6.46 -22.53
C PRO A 178 12.92 6.46 -22.36
N HIS A 179 13.57 5.30 -22.30
CA HIS A 179 15.02 5.11 -22.23
C HIS A 179 15.54 4.18 -23.35
N ALA A 180 14.88 4.17 -24.51
CA ALA A 180 15.26 3.34 -25.65
C ALA A 180 16.68 3.64 -26.18
N THR A 181 17.64 2.79 -25.81
CA THR A 181 18.88 2.61 -26.57
C THR A 181 18.62 1.71 -27.78
N ALA A 182 19.51 1.72 -28.78
CA ALA A 182 19.41 0.81 -29.94
C ALA A 182 19.56 -0.69 -29.57
N GLU A 183 19.95 -0.99 -28.33
CA GLU A 183 20.10 -2.34 -27.78
C GLU A 183 18.91 -2.75 -26.89
N ALA A 184 17.84 -1.94 -26.84
CA ALA A 184 16.67 -2.19 -25.99
C ALA A 184 16.13 -3.62 -26.13
N ALA A 185 15.83 -4.24 -24.99
CA ALA A 185 15.17 -5.52 -24.94
C ALA A 185 13.78 -5.40 -25.59
N VAL A 186 13.44 -6.38 -26.43
CA VAL A 186 12.07 -6.58 -26.91
C VAL A 186 11.53 -7.70 -26.06
N ASP A 187 10.89 -7.34 -24.96
CA ASP A 187 10.32 -8.23 -23.96
C ASP A 187 8.78 -8.13 -23.95
N ALA A 188 8.14 -8.89 -23.07
CA ALA A 188 6.69 -8.88 -22.93
C ALA A 188 6.14 -7.50 -22.50
N ASP A 189 6.89 -6.71 -21.72
CA ASP A 189 6.43 -5.43 -21.17
C ASP A 189 6.41 -4.34 -22.25
N VAL A 190 7.48 -4.26 -23.04
CA VAL A 190 7.58 -3.37 -24.21
C VAL A 190 6.48 -3.68 -25.22
N LEU A 191 6.18 -4.96 -25.44
CA LEU A 191 5.10 -5.38 -26.34
C LEU A 191 3.69 -5.11 -25.75
N LEU A 192 3.47 -5.28 -24.45
CA LEU A 192 2.21 -4.95 -23.78
C LEU A 192 1.96 -3.45 -23.67
N ALA A 193 3.03 -2.63 -23.56
CA ALA A 193 2.95 -1.17 -23.69
C ALA A 193 2.64 -0.77 -25.14
N TRP A 194 3.35 -1.35 -26.12
CA TRP A 194 3.11 -1.16 -27.56
C TRP A 194 1.67 -1.46 -27.97
N SER A 195 1.05 -2.50 -27.41
CA SER A 195 -0.32 -2.91 -27.77
C SER A 195 -1.36 -1.81 -27.54
N ARG A 196 -1.08 -0.87 -26.63
CA ARG A 196 -1.95 0.27 -26.30
C ARG A 196 -1.78 1.46 -27.23
N THR A 197 -0.75 1.48 -28.08
CA THR A 197 -0.49 2.63 -28.96
C THR A 197 -1.47 2.66 -30.14
N PRO A 198 -2.03 3.82 -30.53
CA PRO A 198 -3.09 3.89 -31.54
C PRO A 198 -2.82 3.15 -32.86
N ALA A 199 -1.55 3.15 -33.30
CA ALA A 199 -1.10 2.48 -34.50
C ALA A 199 -0.55 1.06 -34.28
N GLY A 200 -0.01 0.73 -33.10
CA GLY A 200 0.86 -0.43 -32.87
C GLY A 200 0.32 -1.75 -33.42
N PRO A 201 -0.73 -2.34 -32.82
CA PRO A 201 -1.34 -3.58 -33.30
C PRO A 201 -1.74 -3.57 -34.78
N ARG A 202 -2.12 -2.40 -35.33
CA ARG A 202 -2.51 -2.26 -36.74
C ARG A 202 -1.31 -2.36 -37.67
N ARG A 203 -0.11 -1.89 -37.26
CA ARG A 203 1.13 -2.05 -38.04
C ARG A 203 1.48 -3.53 -38.19
N PHE A 204 1.34 -4.34 -37.14
CA PHE A 204 1.55 -5.80 -37.24
C PHE A 204 0.49 -6.50 -38.10
N ALA A 205 -0.79 -6.19 -37.89
CA ALA A 205 -1.89 -6.80 -38.66
C ALA A 205 -1.82 -6.49 -40.17
N ALA A 206 -1.15 -5.41 -40.58
CA ALA A 206 -0.95 -5.03 -41.97
C ALA A 206 0.27 -5.69 -42.66
N LEU A 207 1.10 -6.45 -41.93
CA LEU A 207 2.23 -7.19 -42.52
C LEU A 207 1.74 -8.43 -43.28
N GLY A 208 2.54 -8.93 -44.23
CA GLY A 208 2.22 -10.14 -45.00
C GLY A 208 2.23 -11.40 -44.14
N ASP A 209 1.46 -12.43 -44.54
CA ASP A 209 1.23 -13.64 -43.73
C ASP A 209 2.52 -14.33 -43.26
N THR A 210 3.50 -14.49 -44.16
CA THR A 210 4.82 -15.06 -43.85
C THR A 210 5.60 -14.23 -42.84
N GLU A 211 5.54 -12.90 -42.98
CA GLU A 211 6.23 -11.97 -42.07
C GLU A 211 5.58 -12.01 -40.68
N ARG A 212 4.24 -12.01 -40.59
CA ARG A 212 3.53 -12.18 -39.31
C ARG A 212 3.86 -13.51 -38.64
N ALA A 213 3.90 -14.61 -39.39
CA ALA A 213 4.20 -15.94 -38.86
C ALA A 213 5.62 -16.04 -38.27
N GLU A 214 6.64 -15.62 -39.02
CA GLU A 214 8.03 -15.69 -38.56
C GLU A 214 8.36 -14.69 -37.45
N LEU A 215 7.82 -13.47 -37.51
CA LEU A 215 7.96 -12.50 -36.42
C LEU A 215 7.24 -12.98 -35.15
N LYS A 216 6.07 -13.61 -35.26
CA LYS A 216 5.34 -14.20 -34.11
C LYS A 216 6.14 -15.33 -33.46
N ARG A 217 6.76 -16.20 -34.28
CA ARG A 217 7.64 -17.28 -33.80
C ARG A 217 8.85 -16.72 -33.05
N TRP A 218 9.60 -15.81 -33.68
CA TRP A 218 10.80 -15.22 -33.09
C TRP A 218 10.52 -14.40 -31.82
N LEU A 219 9.40 -13.67 -31.78
CA LEU A 219 9.00 -12.96 -30.56
C LEU A 219 8.53 -13.91 -29.45
N GLY A 220 7.99 -15.09 -29.77
CA GLY A 220 7.78 -16.15 -28.79
C GLY A 220 9.09 -16.70 -28.20
N GLU A 221 10.14 -16.77 -29.00
CA GLU A 221 11.49 -17.22 -28.60
C GLU A 221 12.24 -16.16 -27.77
N VAL A 222 12.06 -14.86 -28.06
CA VAL A 222 12.83 -13.75 -27.45
C VAL A 222 12.07 -13.01 -26.33
N ALA A 223 10.77 -12.74 -26.50
CA ALA A 223 9.93 -12.03 -25.54
C ALA A 223 9.05 -13.00 -24.69
N GLY A 224 9.09 -14.29 -24.99
CA GLY A 224 8.39 -15.34 -24.24
C GLY A 224 6.95 -15.62 -24.70
N PRO A 225 6.27 -16.59 -24.04
CA PRO A 225 5.00 -17.18 -24.51
C PRO A 225 3.80 -16.21 -24.53
N ALA A 226 3.92 -15.03 -23.90
CA ALA A 226 2.89 -13.99 -23.97
C ALA A 226 2.83 -13.31 -25.36
N ALA A 227 3.96 -13.19 -26.06
CA ALA A 227 4.03 -12.46 -27.33
C ALA A 227 3.20 -13.11 -28.46
N PRO A 228 3.23 -14.45 -28.67
CA PRO A 228 2.37 -15.10 -29.68
C PRO A 228 0.87 -14.89 -29.45
N VAL A 229 0.41 -14.82 -28.20
CA VAL A 229 -0.98 -14.52 -27.84
C VAL A 229 -1.34 -13.09 -28.23
N LEU A 230 -0.55 -12.13 -27.78
CA LEU A 230 -0.70 -10.71 -28.09
C LEU A 230 -0.76 -10.45 -29.61
N LEU A 231 0.15 -11.05 -30.38
CA LEU A 231 0.23 -10.87 -31.83
C LEU A 231 -0.94 -11.54 -32.55
N THR A 232 -1.46 -12.65 -32.03
CA THR A 232 -2.69 -13.27 -32.54
C THR A 232 -3.93 -12.42 -32.23
N LEU A 233 -3.98 -11.76 -31.06
CA LEU A 233 -5.00 -10.75 -30.76
C LEU A 233 -4.88 -9.55 -31.71
N ALA A 234 -3.68 -9.10 -32.07
CA ALA A 234 -3.48 -8.02 -33.05
C ALA A 234 -4.03 -8.38 -34.45
N GLU A 235 -3.79 -9.59 -34.93
CA GLU A 235 -4.31 -10.08 -36.23
C GLU A 235 -5.83 -10.07 -36.32
N ILE A 236 -6.53 -10.47 -35.24
CA ILE A 236 -8.00 -10.43 -35.19
C ILE A 236 -8.56 -9.04 -34.81
N GLY A 237 -7.74 -7.98 -34.90
CA GLY A 237 -8.13 -6.59 -34.61
C GLY A 237 -8.29 -6.26 -33.12
N ARG A 238 -8.00 -7.20 -32.22
CA ARG A 238 -8.17 -7.09 -30.75
C ARG A 238 -6.90 -6.73 -29.97
N GLY A 239 -5.75 -6.47 -30.62
CA GLY A 239 -4.49 -6.17 -29.92
C GLY A 239 -4.55 -4.94 -28.98
N HIS A 240 -5.45 -3.99 -29.25
CA HIS A 240 -5.77 -2.87 -28.36
C HIS A 240 -6.43 -3.31 -27.05
N ASP A 241 -7.21 -4.39 -27.08
CA ASP A 241 -7.85 -4.99 -25.90
C ASP A 241 -6.89 -5.93 -25.14
N ALA A 242 -5.67 -6.19 -25.61
CA ALA A 242 -4.83 -7.28 -25.12
C ALA A 242 -4.58 -7.23 -23.60
N MET A 243 -4.19 -6.08 -23.05
CA MET A 243 -4.06 -5.89 -21.59
C MET A 243 -5.37 -6.14 -20.84
N ALA A 244 -6.51 -5.75 -21.40
CA ALA A 244 -7.82 -5.97 -20.76
C ALA A 244 -8.24 -7.45 -20.82
N LEU A 245 -7.96 -8.13 -21.93
CA LEU A 245 -8.23 -9.56 -22.13
C LEU A 245 -7.37 -10.45 -21.26
N GLY A 246 -6.09 -10.10 -21.04
CA GLY A 246 -5.20 -10.85 -20.16
C GLY A 246 -5.74 -10.94 -18.72
N LEU A 247 -6.33 -9.85 -18.20
CA LEU A 247 -6.97 -9.86 -16.88
C LEU A 247 -8.22 -10.76 -16.81
N LEU A 248 -9.01 -10.83 -17.89
CA LEU A 248 -10.16 -11.74 -17.96
C LEU A 248 -9.72 -13.20 -18.06
N GLY A 249 -8.58 -13.46 -18.73
CA GLY A 249 -7.97 -14.79 -18.84
C GLY A 249 -7.63 -15.46 -17.50
N ALA A 250 -7.58 -14.72 -16.39
CA ALA A 250 -7.43 -15.27 -15.04
C ALA A 250 -8.50 -16.32 -14.70
N ALA A 251 -9.75 -16.13 -15.16
CA ALA A 251 -10.83 -17.10 -14.96
C ALA A 251 -10.62 -18.43 -15.71
N LEU A 252 -9.70 -18.49 -16.68
CA LEU A 252 -9.30 -19.75 -17.31
C LEU A 252 -8.26 -20.51 -16.47
N ARG A 253 -7.65 -19.89 -15.46
CA ARG A 253 -6.66 -20.53 -14.56
C ARG A 253 -7.32 -21.09 -13.31
N ASP A 254 -8.36 -20.42 -12.82
CA ASP A 254 -9.14 -20.83 -11.65
C ASP A 254 -9.87 -22.18 -11.91
N PRO A 255 -9.64 -23.22 -11.08
CA PRO A 255 -10.36 -24.50 -11.17
C PRO A 255 -11.78 -24.45 -10.57
N ALA A 256 -12.13 -23.40 -9.81
CA ALA A 256 -13.46 -23.18 -9.24
C ALA A 256 -14.35 -22.25 -10.09
N ALA A 257 -13.83 -21.67 -11.17
CA ALA A 257 -14.60 -20.86 -12.10
C ALA A 257 -15.70 -21.68 -12.79
N ASP A 258 -16.87 -21.05 -12.95
CA ASP A 258 -18.02 -21.65 -13.63
C ASP A 258 -17.67 -22.05 -15.08
N PRO A 259 -18.03 -23.26 -15.56
CA PRO A 259 -17.74 -23.70 -16.92
C PRO A 259 -18.25 -22.76 -18.03
N ASP A 260 -19.39 -22.10 -17.86
CA ASP A 260 -19.95 -21.16 -18.84
C ASP A 260 -19.19 -19.83 -18.81
N VAL A 261 -18.73 -19.39 -17.63
CA VAL A 261 -17.83 -18.23 -17.48
C VAL A 261 -16.49 -18.51 -18.17
N ALA A 262 -15.90 -19.68 -17.95
CA ALA A 262 -14.66 -20.09 -18.61
C ALA A 262 -14.82 -20.21 -20.13
N LEU A 263 -15.95 -20.76 -20.61
CA LEU A 263 -16.25 -20.85 -22.04
C LEU A 263 -16.43 -19.46 -22.67
N ALA A 264 -17.17 -18.56 -22.03
CA ALA A 264 -17.39 -17.20 -22.52
C ALA A 264 -16.10 -16.36 -22.52
N VAL A 265 -15.26 -16.45 -21.47
CA VAL A 265 -13.92 -15.85 -21.44
C VAL A 265 -13.05 -16.41 -22.57
N GLY A 266 -13.04 -17.73 -22.76
CA GLY A 266 -12.32 -18.36 -23.88
C GLY A 266 -12.78 -17.85 -25.25
N GLY A 267 -14.09 -17.64 -25.41
CA GLY A 267 -14.70 -17.03 -26.61
C GLY A 267 -14.16 -15.65 -26.96
N LEU A 268 -13.72 -14.85 -25.97
CA LEU A 268 -13.13 -13.53 -26.20
C LEU A 268 -11.77 -13.59 -26.93
N PHE A 269 -11.04 -14.71 -26.83
CA PHE A 269 -9.76 -14.93 -27.54
C PHE A 269 -9.96 -15.45 -28.99
N GLY A 270 -11.20 -15.72 -29.40
CA GLY A 270 -11.57 -16.02 -30.79
C GLY A 270 -11.47 -17.50 -31.20
N LYS A 271 -12.09 -17.83 -32.34
CA LYS A 271 -12.29 -19.23 -32.80
C LYS A 271 -11.00 -19.98 -33.22
N ALA A 272 -9.91 -19.26 -33.47
CA ALA A 272 -8.58 -19.82 -33.72
C ALA A 272 -7.61 -19.47 -32.57
N GLY A 273 -8.15 -19.21 -31.37
CA GLY A 273 -7.43 -18.64 -30.25
C GLY A 273 -6.35 -19.56 -29.65
N PRO A 274 -5.50 -19.01 -28.76
CA PRO A 274 -4.41 -19.76 -28.14
C PRO A 274 -4.93 -20.86 -27.20
N ARG A 275 -4.07 -21.83 -26.92
CA ARG A 275 -4.34 -22.92 -25.96
C ARG A 275 -4.47 -22.35 -24.54
N ARG A 276 -5.22 -23.04 -23.67
CA ARG A 276 -5.44 -22.63 -22.26
C ARG A 276 -4.14 -22.28 -21.51
N GLY A 277 -3.05 -23.01 -21.74
CA GLY A 277 -1.73 -22.73 -21.15
C GLY A 277 -1.00 -21.51 -21.75
N GLU A 278 -1.21 -21.22 -23.03
CA GLU A 278 -0.67 -20.01 -23.69
C GLU A 278 -1.41 -18.77 -23.19
N ILE A 279 -2.75 -18.84 -23.05
CA ILE A 279 -3.52 -17.77 -22.41
C ILE A 279 -3.10 -17.58 -20.95
N GLY A 280 -2.85 -18.66 -20.20
CA GLY A 280 -2.35 -18.59 -18.83
C GLY A 280 -1.05 -17.79 -18.71
N ALA A 281 -0.04 -18.13 -19.51
CA ALA A 281 1.25 -17.43 -19.51
C ALA A 281 1.14 -15.97 -20.01
N PHE A 282 0.20 -15.68 -20.92
CA PHE A 282 -0.14 -14.31 -21.32
C PHE A 282 -0.80 -13.51 -20.20
N THR A 283 -1.74 -14.12 -19.47
CA THR A 283 -2.36 -13.54 -18.26
C THR A 283 -1.30 -13.23 -17.20
N ASP A 284 -0.38 -14.16 -16.92
CA ASP A 284 0.69 -13.94 -15.92
C ASP A 284 1.59 -12.75 -16.28
N ALA A 285 1.94 -12.59 -17.56
CA ALA A 285 2.68 -11.42 -18.04
C ALA A 285 1.87 -10.13 -17.87
N VAL A 286 0.59 -10.12 -18.27
CA VAL A 286 -0.31 -8.96 -18.14
C VAL A 286 -0.52 -8.54 -16.68
N GLU A 287 -0.74 -9.49 -15.78
CA GLU A 287 -0.86 -9.23 -14.34
C GLU A 287 0.47 -8.70 -13.76
N GLY A 288 1.61 -9.29 -14.14
CA GLY A 288 2.94 -8.85 -13.72
C GLY A 288 3.36 -7.46 -14.23
N THR A 289 2.94 -7.08 -15.44
CA THR A 289 3.09 -5.71 -15.97
C THR A 289 2.17 -4.74 -15.21
N LEU A 290 0.90 -5.09 -15.03
CA LEU A 290 -0.07 -4.20 -14.39
C LEU A 290 0.23 -3.94 -12.91
N LEU A 291 0.74 -4.93 -12.17
CA LEU A 291 1.14 -4.75 -10.76
C LEU A 291 2.26 -3.72 -10.59
N ARG A 292 3.19 -3.63 -11.54
CA ARG A 292 4.25 -2.59 -11.52
C ARG A 292 3.68 -1.21 -11.83
N TRP A 293 2.82 -1.08 -12.84
CA TRP A 293 2.11 0.17 -13.12
C TRP A 293 1.23 0.62 -11.95
N ILE A 294 0.62 -0.31 -11.19
CA ILE A 294 -0.12 -0.01 -9.95
C ILE A 294 0.81 0.55 -8.86
N GLY A 295 2.03 0.02 -8.72
CA GLY A 295 3.05 0.58 -7.83
C GLY A 295 3.50 1.98 -8.23
N GLU A 296 3.75 2.21 -9.52
CA GLU A 296 4.11 3.52 -10.10
C GLU A 296 2.97 4.56 -9.97
N ALA A 297 1.71 4.12 -10.04
CA ALA A 297 0.51 4.96 -9.92
C ALA A 297 0.30 5.60 -8.53
N ALA A 298 1.13 5.25 -7.53
CA ALA A 298 1.19 5.97 -6.27
C ALA A 298 1.95 7.32 -6.38
N GLY A 299 2.92 7.41 -7.31
CA GLY A 299 3.76 8.60 -7.52
C GLY A 299 3.48 9.39 -8.80
N SER A 300 2.67 8.85 -9.73
CA SER A 300 2.40 9.49 -11.02
C SER A 300 0.91 9.46 -11.39
N VAL A 301 0.36 10.64 -11.67
CA VAL A 301 -1.02 10.84 -12.15
C VAL A 301 -1.23 10.17 -13.51
N ASP A 302 -0.24 10.25 -14.41
CA ASP A 302 -0.33 9.64 -15.74
C ASP A 302 -0.19 8.11 -15.69
N ALA A 303 0.62 7.56 -14.78
CA ALA A 303 0.62 6.12 -14.51
C ALA A 303 -0.75 5.67 -13.97
N ARG A 304 -1.35 6.44 -13.05
CA ARG A 304 -2.69 6.19 -12.51
C ARG A 304 -3.77 6.22 -13.60
N HIS A 305 -3.75 7.19 -14.52
CA HIS A 305 -4.62 7.21 -15.70
C HIS A 305 -4.38 6.01 -16.64
N LYS A 306 -3.11 5.67 -16.91
CA LYS A 306 -2.75 4.50 -17.73
C LYS A 306 -3.29 3.20 -17.12
N VAL A 307 -3.23 3.02 -15.80
CA VAL A 307 -3.82 1.87 -15.09
C VAL A 307 -5.34 1.85 -15.25
N PHE A 308 -6.04 2.92 -14.85
CA PHE A 308 -7.51 2.93 -14.84
C PHE A 308 -8.13 2.70 -16.23
N ALA A 309 -7.51 3.17 -17.31
CA ALA A 309 -7.98 2.91 -18.66
C ALA A 309 -7.96 1.42 -19.05
N VAL A 310 -7.01 0.62 -18.53
CA VAL A 310 -7.00 -0.85 -18.74
C VAL A 310 -8.10 -1.52 -17.92
N LEU A 311 -8.22 -1.13 -16.64
CA LEU A 311 -9.22 -1.69 -15.73
C LEU A 311 -10.64 -1.46 -16.25
N GLN A 312 -10.97 -0.20 -16.57
CA GLN A 312 -12.25 0.17 -17.16
C GLN A 312 -12.54 -0.58 -18.47
N ARG A 313 -11.52 -0.83 -19.31
CA ARG A 313 -11.71 -1.63 -20.54
C ARG A 313 -11.97 -3.10 -20.23
N ALA A 314 -11.32 -3.69 -19.23
CA ALA A 314 -11.58 -5.06 -18.78
C ALA A 314 -12.99 -5.22 -18.20
N ASP A 315 -13.42 -4.31 -17.32
CA ASP A 315 -14.80 -4.28 -16.79
C ASP A 315 -15.85 -4.07 -17.88
N ASN A 316 -15.57 -3.24 -18.89
CA ASN A 316 -16.46 -3.08 -20.03
C ASN A 316 -16.56 -4.37 -20.85
N LEU A 317 -15.44 -5.03 -21.17
CA LEU A 317 -15.44 -6.32 -21.88
C LEU A 317 -16.13 -7.44 -21.09
N ALA A 318 -15.98 -7.46 -19.76
CA ALA A 318 -16.72 -8.38 -18.89
C ALA A 318 -18.23 -8.12 -18.95
N ARG A 319 -18.65 -6.85 -18.86
CA ARG A 319 -20.07 -6.46 -18.91
C ARG A 319 -20.70 -6.77 -20.26
N ASP A 320 -20.02 -6.42 -21.35
CA ASP A 320 -20.48 -6.64 -22.74
C ASP A 320 -20.65 -8.14 -23.04
N ALA A 321 -19.89 -9.01 -22.35
CA ALA A 321 -19.98 -10.46 -22.42
C ALA A 321 -20.89 -11.12 -21.36
N GLY A 322 -21.55 -10.33 -20.50
CA GLY A 322 -22.40 -10.84 -19.41
C GLY A 322 -21.65 -11.47 -18.22
N LEU A 323 -20.32 -11.35 -18.18
CA LEU A 323 -19.43 -12.07 -17.26
C LEU A 323 -19.35 -11.47 -15.84
N THR A 324 -19.83 -10.25 -15.62
CA THR A 324 -19.54 -9.44 -14.40
C THR A 324 -19.70 -10.22 -13.09
N ALA A 325 -20.84 -10.88 -12.87
CA ALA A 325 -21.11 -11.63 -11.63
C ALA A 325 -20.25 -12.89 -11.50
N GLY A 326 -19.91 -13.54 -12.61
CA GLY A 326 -19.03 -14.71 -12.66
C GLY A 326 -17.55 -14.37 -12.41
N LEU A 327 -17.19 -13.09 -12.39
CA LEU A 327 -15.83 -12.60 -12.17
C LEU A 327 -15.66 -11.83 -10.85
N ASN A 328 -16.60 -12.00 -9.89
CA ASN A 328 -16.54 -11.38 -8.56
C ASN A 328 -15.28 -11.75 -7.75
N GLY A 329 -14.59 -12.86 -8.07
CA GLY A 329 -13.30 -13.23 -7.49
C GLY A 329 -12.07 -12.65 -8.21
N SER A 330 -12.24 -11.82 -9.25
CA SER A 330 -11.11 -11.29 -10.04
C SER A 330 -10.25 -10.29 -9.26
N ARG A 331 -8.97 -10.62 -9.07
CA ARG A 331 -8.00 -9.77 -8.36
C ARG A 331 -7.76 -8.37 -8.96
N PHE A 332 -8.32 -8.05 -10.14
CA PHE A 332 -8.06 -6.81 -10.87
C PHE A 332 -9.30 -6.02 -11.35
N LEU A 333 -10.51 -6.56 -11.36
CA LEU A 333 -11.68 -5.83 -11.90
C LEU A 333 -12.25 -4.81 -10.90
N LEU A 334 -12.73 -3.66 -11.39
CA LEU A 334 -13.39 -2.63 -10.59
C LEU A 334 -14.74 -3.11 -10.06
N SER A 335 -15.47 -3.90 -10.87
CA SER A 335 -16.70 -4.58 -10.46
C SER A 335 -16.46 -5.64 -9.38
N SER A 336 -15.38 -6.42 -9.50
CA SER A 336 -14.98 -7.37 -8.45
C SER A 336 -14.64 -6.67 -7.14
N PHE A 337 -13.89 -5.57 -7.18
CA PHE A 337 -13.60 -4.75 -5.98
C PHE A 337 -14.89 -4.22 -5.32
N ALA A 338 -15.86 -3.77 -6.12
CA ALA A 338 -17.16 -3.32 -5.62
C ALA A 338 -17.99 -4.46 -5.02
N ALA A 339 -18.00 -5.64 -5.66
CA ALA A 339 -18.69 -6.83 -5.16
C ALA A 339 -18.07 -7.35 -3.85
N GLN A 340 -16.74 -7.34 -3.73
CA GLN A 340 -16.03 -7.70 -2.50
C GLN A 340 -16.30 -6.69 -1.39
N LEU A 341 -16.32 -5.37 -1.69
CA LEU A 341 -16.72 -4.35 -0.71
C LEU A 341 -18.15 -4.56 -0.20
N ALA A 342 -19.10 -4.92 -1.07
CA ALA A 342 -20.45 -5.29 -0.67
C ALA A 342 -20.44 -6.55 0.21
N ALA A 343 -19.66 -7.57 -0.14
CA ALA A 343 -19.51 -8.79 0.66
C ALA A 343 -18.93 -8.51 2.06
N VAL A 344 -18.05 -7.51 2.24
CA VAL A 344 -17.60 -7.09 3.58
C VAL A 344 -18.76 -6.55 4.41
N VAL A 345 -19.63 -5.72 3.83
CA VAL A 345 -20.72 -5.06 4.56
C VAL A 345 -21.84 -6.06 4.90
N GLU A 346 -22.26 -6.88 3.94
CA GLU A 346 -23.22 -7.99 4.16
C GLU A 346 -22.66 -9.04 5.13
N GLY A 347 -21.36 -9.34 5.01
CA GLY A 347 -20.63 -10.20 5.93
C GLY A 347 -20.62 -9.65 7.36
N ALA A 348 -20.32 -8.36 7.54
CA ALA A 348 -20.28 -7.69 8.84
C ALA A 348 -21.64 -7.69 9.55
N HIS A 349 -22.74 -7.48 8.80
CA HIS A 349 -24.11 -7.66 9.30
C HIS A 349 -24.35 -9.10 9.78
N THR A 350 -24.00 -10.08 8.94
CA THR A 350 -24.18 -11.52 9.23
C THR A 350 -23.42 -11.93 10.49
N SER A 351 -22.10 -11.70 10.54
CA SER A 351 -21.27 -11.84 11.74
C SER A 351 -19.87 -11.23 11.52
N PRO A 352 -19.17 -10.78 12.58
CA PRO A 352 -17.81 -10.27 12.44
C PRO A 352 -16.84 -11.20 11.69
N ALA A 353 -16.92 -12.52 11.89
CA ALA A 353 -16.06 -13.49 11.21
C ALA A 353 -16.31 -13.56 9.68
N HIS A 354 -17.56 -13.41 9.23
CA HIS A 354 -17.86 -13.36 7.80
C HIS A 354 -17.36 -12.04 7.17
N GLY A 355 -17.56 -10.92 7.87
CA GLY A 355 -16.99 -9.63 7.49
C GLY A 355 -15.44 -9.64 7.46
N GLU A 356 -14.79 -10.35 8.38
CA GLU A 356 -13.34 -10.53 8.40
C GLU A 356 -12.80 -11.32 7.21
N SER A 357 -13.47 -12.41 6.81
CA SER A 357 -13.05 -13.20 5.64
C SER A 357 -13.13 -12.38 4.35
N ALA A 358 -14.27 -11.72 4.11
CA ALA A 358 -14.44 -10.85 2.95
C ALA A 358 -13.49 -9.64 2.99
N LEU A 359 -13.15 -9.11 4.17
CA LEU A 359 -12.20 -8.02 4.31
C LEU A 359 -10.77 -8.46 3.96
N ALA A 360 -10.37 -9.69 4.31
CA ALA A 360 -9.09 -10.26 3.90
C ALA A 360 -8.99 -10.40 2.37
N GLU A 361 -10.07 -10.84 1.71
CA GLU A 361 -10.18 -10.91 0.24
C GLU A 361 -10.06 -9.50 -0.39
N LEU A 362 -10.85 -8.53 0.09
CA LEU A 362 -10.81 -7.14 -0.38
C LEU A 362 -9.43 -6.49 -0.19
N THR A 363 -8.72 -6.79 0.90
CA THR A 363 -7.35 -6.32 1.15
C THR A 363 -6.31 -7.01 0.26
N GLY A 364 -6.55 -8.26 -0.16
CA GLY A 364 -5.71 -9.00 -1.11
C GLY A 364 -5.89 -8.60 -2.59
N HIS A 365 -7.00 -7.92 -2.91
CA HIS A 365 -7.30 -7.38 -4.23
C HIS A 365 -6.24 -6.35 -4.67
N ALA A 366 -5.75 -6.45 -5.91
CA ALA A 366 -4.66 -5.57 -6.40
C ALA A 366 -5.02 -4.07 -6.45
N LEU A 367 -6.29 -3.70 -6.24
CA LEU A 367 -6.76 -2.32 -6.23
C LEU A 367 -6.88 -1.71 -4.83
N ALA A 368 -6.66 -2.49 -3.75
CA ALA A 368 -6.74 -2.01 -2.37
C ALA A 368 -5.85 -0.77 -2.13
N GLY A 369 -4.61 -0.80 -2.63
CA GLY A 369 -3.67 0.34 -2.55
C GLY A 369 -4.04 1.54 -3.42
N LEU A 370 -4.93 1.39 -4.41
CA LEU A 370 -5.45 2.50 -5.21
C LEU A 370 -6.71 3.13 -4.61
N PHE A 371 -7.41 2.40 -3.73
CA PHE A 371 -8.65 2.81 -3.05
C PHE A 371 -8.57 2.70 -1.52
N PRO A 372 -7.54 3.26 -0.86
CA PRO A 372 -7.35 3.09 0.59
C PRO A 372 -8.53 3.60 1.42
N ASP A 373 -9.26 4.62 0.94
CA ASP A 373 -10.46 5.13 1.62
C ASP A 373 -11.63 4.13 1.60
N ARG A 374 -11.80 3.37 0.51
CA ARG A 374 -12.85 2.34 0.40
C ARG A 374 -12.53 1.14 1.29
N VAL A 375 -11.25 0.73 1.34
CA VAL A 375 -10.76 -0.30 2.26
C VAL A 375 -10.95 0.16 3.72
N ARG A 376 -10.63 1.42 4.04
CA ARG A 376 -10.85 1.99 5.38
C ARG A 376 -12.32 1.97 5.81
N VAL A 377 -13.26 2.26 4.91
CA VAL A 377 -14.71 2.12 5.17
C VAL A 377 -15.08 0.67 5.48
N ALA A 378 -14.55 -0.29 4.70
CA ALA A 378 -14.74 -1.72 4.93
C ALA A 378 -14.19 -2.19 6.29
N GLU A 379 -12.98 -1.78 6.65
CA GLU A 379 -12.37 -2.06 7.97
C GLU A 379 -13.23 -1.52 9.13
N MET A 380 -13.75 -0.29 9.01
CA MET A 380 -14.56 0.33 10.06
C MET A 380 -15.93 -0.32 10.19
N ALA A 381 -16.52 -0.84 9.11
CA ALA A 381 -17.76 -1.62 9.16
C ALA A 381 -17.56 -2.91 9.97
N VAL A 382 -16.49 -3.67 9.71
CA VAL A 382 -16.16 -4.90 10.46
C VAL A 382 -15.83 -4.60 11.92
N ARG A 383 -15.08 -3.52 12.20
CA ARG A 383 -14.78 -3.08 13.57
C ARG A 383 -16.04 -2.70 14.34
N LEU A 384 -16.94 -1.91 13.75
CA LEU A 384 -18.20 -1.52 14.39
C LEU A 384 -19.11 -2.74 14.61
N ALA A 385 -19.17 -3.67 13.66
CA ALA A 385 -19.89 -4.93 13.81
C ALA A 385 -19.37 -5.77 14.98
N ARG A 386 -18.04 -5.87 15.21
CA ARG A 386 -17.51 -6.53 16.43
C ARG A 386 -17.98 -5.84 17.71
N TRP A 387 -17.91 -4.51 17.76
CA TRP A 387 -18.36 -3.74 18.93
C TRP A 387 -19.85 -3.94 19.21
N LEU A 388 -20.69 -3.97 18.17
CA LEU A 388 -22.12 -4.26 18.24
C LEU A 388 -22.44 -5.71 18.68
N ARG A 389 -21.49 -6.65 18.55
CA ARG A 389 -21.62 -8.01 19.10
C ARG A 389 -21.05 -8.15 20.53
N GLN A 390 -20.45 -7.11 21.10
CA GLN A 390 -20.22 -7.07 22.54
C GLN A 390 -21.55 -6.81 23.27
N GLY A 391 -21.75 -7.46 24.42
CA GLY A 391 -22.97 -7.28 25.22
C GLY A 391 -23.18 -5.81 25.61
N PRO A 392 -24.44 -5.35 25.76
CA PRO A 392 -24.77 -3.94 25.88
C PRO A 392 -23.99 -3.27 27.03
N PRO A 393 -23.09 -2.31 26.74
CA PRO A 393 -22.27 -1.68 27.77
C PRO A 393 -23.11 -0.77 28.68
N ALA A 394 -22.70 -0.70 29.94
CA ALA A 394 -23.37 0.10 30.96
C ALA A 394 -22.39 1.09 31.60
N VAL A 395 -22.83 2.32 31.85
CA VAL A 395 -22.04 3.32 32.59
C VAL A 395 -22.32 3.12 34.07
N THR A 396 -21.27 3.01 34.89
CA THR A 396 -21.41 2.80 36.35
C THR A 396 -21.08 4.04 37.19
N SER A 397 -20.34 4.99 36.62
CA SER A 397 -19.95 6.27 37.23
C SER A 397 -19.32 7.19 36.18
N VAL A 398 -19.19 8.48 36.49
CA VAL A 398 -18.46 9.44 35.63
C VAL A 398 -17.01 8.99 35.39
N ALA A 399 -16.34 8.55 36.45
CA ALA A 399 -14.96 8.08 36.40
C ALA A 399 -14.78 6.80 35.56
N ALA A 400 -15.78 5.91 35.53
CA ALA A 400 -15.79 4.76 34.62
C ALA A 400 -16.03 5.21 33.19
N GLY A 401 -17.16 5.88 32.92
CA GLY A 401 -17.57 6.28 31.57
C GLY A 401 -16.51 7.09 30.82
N VAL A 402 -15.79 7.99 31.49
CA VAL A 402 -14.71 8.79 30.88
C VAL A 402 -13.46 7.95 30.55
N ARG A 403 -13.11 6.94 31.36
CA ARG A 403 -12.03 5.99 31.02
C ARG A 403 -12.45 5.05 29.90
N ASP A 404 -13.65 4.49 30.01
CA ASP A 404 -14.20 3.49 29.08
C ASP A 404 -14.48 4.13 27.71
N HIS A 405 -14.80 5.42 27.66
CA HIS A 405 -14.87 6.19 26.43
C HIS A 405 -13.50 6.38 25.75
N VAL A 406 -12.41 6.64 26.49
CA VAL A 406 -11.06 6.72 25.86
C VAL A 406 -10.49 5.34 25.51
N ALA A 407 -10.80 4.30 26.29
CA ALA A 407 -10.32 2.94 26.07
C ALA A 407 -11.11 2.18 24.99
N GLU A 408 -12.42 2.41 24.89
CA GLU A 408 -13.34 1.63 24.05
C GLU A 408 -14.21 2.56 23.16
N TRP A 409 -15.11 3.38 23.73
CA TRP A 409 -16.22 3.95 22.93
C TRP A 409 -15.83 5.07 21.96
N GLY A 410 -14.75 5.81 22.22
CA GLY A 410 -14.16 6.78 21.28
C GLY A 410 -13.58 6.12 20.02
N TRP A 411 -13.22 4.83 20.10
CA TRP A 411 -12.88 4.04 18.92
C TRP A 411 -14.14 3.68 18.10
N ALA A 412 -15.28 3.46 18.76
CA ALA A 412 -16.55 3.30 18.07
C ALA A 412 -16.99 4.63 17.40
N ASP A 413 -16.78 5.77 18.06
CA ASP A 413 -17.03 7.10 17.48
C ASP A 413 -16.10 7.41 16.28
N ARG A 414 -14.87 6.87 16.26
CA ARG A 414 -13.96 6.89 15.10
C ARG A 414 -14.50 6.06 13.92
N ALA A 415 -15.04 4.87 14.19
CA ALA A 415 -15.66 4.03 13.16
C ALA A 415 -16.97 4.64 12.63
N LEU A 416 -17.83 5.17 13.51
CA LEU A 416 -19.08 5.85 13.18
C LEU A 416 -18.83 7.11 12.33
N SER A 417 -17.76 7.86 12.61
CA SER A 417 -17.37 9.02 11.80
C SER A 417 -17.04 8.63 10.35
N VAL A 418 -16.32 7.52 10.14
CA VAL A 418 -16.01 6.99 8.80
C VAL A 418 -17.26 6.47 8.09
N LEU A 419 -18.11 5.69 8.78
CA LEU A 419 -19.35 5.17 8.21
C LEU A 419 -20.37 6.26 7.87
N TRP A 420 -20.37 7.38 8.60
CA TRP A 420 -21.19 8.55 8.29
C TRP A 420 -20.84 9.23 6.95
N ALA A 421 -19.56 9.25 6.56
CA ALA A 421 -19.17 9.68 5.21
C ALA A 421 -19.49 8.61 4.15
N GLY A 422 -19.42 7.33 4.52
CA GLY A 422 -19.73 6.20 3.66
C GLY A 422 -18.67 5.93 2.58
N ASP A 423 -19.00 5.03 1.65
CA ASP A 423 -18.13 4.69 0.51
C ASP A 423 -18.12 5.80 -0.55
N PRO A 424 -16.98 6.44 -0.88
CA PRO A 424 -16.89 7.41 -1.97
C PRO A 424 -17.11 6.79 -3.37
N GLY A 425 -17.14 5.45 -3.49
CA GLY A 425 -17.59 4.76 -4.69
C GLY A 425 -19.10 4.86 -4.97
N GLY A 426 -19.92 5.23 -3.97
CA GLY A 426 -21.33 5.58 -4.16
C GLY A 426 -22.29 4.43 -4.49
N ASP A 427 -21.91 3.17 -4.26
CA ASP A 427 -22.79 2.03 -4.51
C ASP A 427 -24.04 2.08 -3.60
N PRO A 428 -25.29 2.07 -4.15
CA PRO A 428 -26.49 2.22 -3.35
C PRO A 428 -26.80 1.07 -2.40
N ALA A 429 -26.30 -0.15 -2.64
CA ALA A 429 -26.46 -1.29 -1.74
C ALA A 429 -25.47 -1.20 -0.57
N VAL A 430 -24.20 -0.98 -0.88
CA VAL A 430 -23.15 -0.72 0.13
C VAL A 430 -23.54 0.45 1.03
N ALA A 431 -24.06 1.55 0.46
CA ALA A 431 -24.51 2.72 1.20
C ALA A 431 -25.76 2.50 2.08
N ARG A 432 -26.54 1.43 1.87
CA ARG A 432 -27.59 1.00 2.81
C ARG A 432 -26.98 0.21 3.96
N GLY A 433 -26.24 -0.87 3.65
CA GLY A 433 -25.64 -1.71 4.69
C GLY A 433 -24.71 -0.93 5.65
N LEU A 434 -23.94 0.04 5.14
CA LEU A 434 -23.12 0.93 5.97
C LEU A 434 -23.96 1.86 6.86
N ARG A 435 -25.13 2.32 6.37
CA ARG A 435 -26.06 3.14 7.15
C ARG A 435 -26.67 2.33 8.28
N ASP A 436 -27.11 1.10 7.99
CA ASP A 436 -27.80 0.28 8.98
C ASP A 436 -26.86 -0.07 10.15
N LEU A 437 -25.59 -0.42 9.88
CA LEU A 437 -24.55 -0.56 10.92
C LEU A 437 -24.31 0.75 11.71
N TYR A 438 -24.38 1.90 11.03
CA TYR A 438 -24.21 3.21 11.65
C TYR A 438 -25.37 3.55 12.60
N GLU A 439 -26.63 3.32 12.21
CA GLU A 439 -27.80 3.58 13.06
C GLU A 439 -27.78 2.68 14.32
N ASP A 440 -27.45 1.39 14.18
CA ASP A 440 -27.28 0.48 15.33
C ASP A 440 -26.18 0.98 16.30
N GLY A 441 -25.04 1.40 15.75
CA GLY A 441 -23.94 1.96 16.53
C GLY A 441 -24.30 3.29 17.22
N ARG A 442 -25.08 4.14 16.56
CA ARG A 442 -25.65 5.36 17.14
C ARG A 442 -26.58 5.05 18.31
N ALA A 443 -27.54 4.15 18.11
CA ALA A 443 -28.48 3.74 19.15
C ALA A 443 -27.80 3.08 20.35
N GLN A 444 -26.59 2.51 20.18
CA GLN A 444 -25.76 2.07 21.32
C GLN A 444 -24.97 3.20 21.99
N ARG A 445 -24.48 4.19 21.24
CA ARG A 445 -23.82 5.37 21.81
C ARG A 445 -24.79 6.25 22.59
N GLU A 446 -25.97 6.55 22.05
CA GLU A 446 -27.00 7.37 22.70
C GLU A 446 -27.44 6.79 24.05
N ARG A 447 -27.62 5.46 24.13
CA ARG A 447 -27.89 4.76 25.41
C ARG A 447 -26.76 4.89 26.44
N LEU A 448 -25.50 5.05 26.01
CA LEU A 448 -24.37 5.31 26.90
C LEU A 448 -24.31 6.78 27.34
N ASP A 449 -24.53 7.72 26.41
CA ASP A 449 -24.54 9.15 26.73
C ASP A 449 -25.68 9.51 27.70
N GLU A 450 -26.85 8.89 27.57
CA GLU A 450 -27.96 9.04 28.54
C GLU A 450 -27.56 8.55 29.94
N GLN A 451 -27.03 7.33 30.06
CA GLN A 451 -26.59 6.76 31.33
C GLN A 451 -25.49 7.63 31.97
N PHE A 452 -24.54 8.10 31.16
CA PHE A 452 -23.48 8.98 31.61
C PHE A 452 -24.02 10.33 32.10
N ALA A 453 -24.94 10.96 31.38
CA ALA A 453 -25.55 12.23 31.77
C ALA A 453 -26.26 12.15 33.13
N ARG A 454 -26.98 11.05 33.39
CA ARG A 454 -27.60 10.76 34.70
C ARG A 454 -26.55 10.64 35.81
N HIS A 455 -25.42 9.97 35.55
CA HIS A 455 -24.30 9.91 36.51
C HIS A 455 -23.58 11.26 36.68
N LEU A 456 -23.47 12.06 35.63
CA LEU A 456 -22.83 13.38 35.63
C LEU A 456 -23.63 14.37 36.51
N ALA A 457 -24.95 14.36 36.42
CA ALA A 457 -25.83 15.15 37.28
C ALA A 457 -25.74 14.77 38.77
N GLY A 458 -25.56 13.49 39.10
CA GLY A 458 -25.33 13.05 40.48
C GLY A 458 -23.93 13.40 41.02
N TRP A 459 -22.94 13.58 40.15
CA TRP A 459 -21.54 13.85 40.49
C TRP A 459 -21.23 15.36 40.60
N ALA A 460 -21.74 16.16 39.64
CA ALA A 460 -21.41 17.58 39.51
C ALA A 460 -21.60 18.44 40.79
N PRO A 461 -22.64 18.25 41.63
CA PRO A 461 -22.86 19.06 42.83
C PRO A 461 -21.73 18.98 43.87
N ASN A 462 -20.99 17.86 43.90
CA ASN A 462 -19.93 17.59 44.88
C ASN A 462 -18.51 17.57 44.27
N ALA A 463 -18.41 17.50 42.95
CA ALA A 463 -17.15 17.35 42.24
C ALA A 463 -16.25 18.57 42.38
N THR A 464 -15.05 18.40 42.93
CA THR A 464 -14.03 19.46 43.05
C THR A 464 -12.63 18.93 42.72
N ALA A 465 -11.66 19.83 42.53
CA ALA A 465 -10.24 19.46 42.39
C ALA A 465 -9.72 18.59 43.56
N GLN A 466 -10.26 18.77 44.77
CA GLN A 466 -9.90 18.02 45.98
C GLN A 466 -10.77 16.76 46.18
N GLN A 467 -11.99 16.74 45.63
CA GLN A 467 -12.93 15.62 45.69
C GLN A 467 -13.48 15.29 44.28
N PRO A 468 -12.65 14.74 43.36
CA PRO A 468 -13.07 14.50 41.98
C PRO A 468 -13.85 13.18 41.78
N GLY A 469 -14.19 12.45 42.84
CA GLY A 469 -14.96 11.20 42.76
C GLY A 469 -14.26 10.07 41.98
N GLY A 470 -12.93 10.02 42.00
CA GLY A 470 -12.13 9.05 41.24
C GLY A 470 -11.87 9.44 39.78
N CYS A 471 -12.32 10.61 39.34
CA CYS A 471 -11.95 11.19 38.05
C CYS A 471 -10.57 11.88 38.14
N LEU A 472 -9.88 12.01 37.00
CA LEU A 472 -9.01 13.16 36.76
C LEU A 472 -9.91 14.30 36.27
N VAL A 473 -9.82 15.48 36.90
CA VAL A 473 -10.53 16.68 36.44
C VAL A 473 -9.55 17.59 35.69
N VAL A 474 -10.01 18.34 34.69
CA VAL A 474 -9.13 19.08 33.76
C VAL A 474 -8.17 20.04 34.48
N GLU A 475 -8.63 20.69 35.55
CA GLU A 475 -7.84 21.58 36.41
C GLU A 475 -6.73 20.87 37.21
N ASN A 476 -6.78 19.55 37.35
CA ASN A 476 -5.75 18.75 38.03
C ASN A 476 -4.68 18.20 37.07
N VAL A 477 -4.85 18.33 35.74
CA VAL A 477 -3.94 17.72 34.73
C VAL A 477 -2.52 18.23 34.87
N LEU A 478 -2.31 19.54 35.07
CA LEU A 478 -0.95 20.10 35.20
C LEU A 478 -0.18 19.54 36.42
N ASP A 479 -0.85 19.28 37.55
CA ASP A 479 -0.18 18.78 38.76
C ASP A 479 -0.03 17.25 38.79
N THR A 480 -0.99 16.54 38.17
CA THR A 480 -1.08 15.07 38.18
C THR A 480 -0.33 14.43 37.01
N VAL A 481 -0.38 15.05 35.83
CA VAL A 481 0.18 14.52 34.57
C VAL A 481 1.46 15.24 34.17
N VAL A 482 1.43 16.57 34.06
CA VAL A 482 2.55 17.33 33.48
C VAL A 482 3.72 17.48 34.46
N ARG A 483 3.45 17.81 35.73
CA ARG A 483 4.48 18.02 36.76
C ARG A 483 5.43 16.82 36.95
N PRO A 484 4.99 15.55 37.03
CA PRO A 484 5.90 14.40 37.10
C PRO A 484 6.95 14.36 35.98
N LEU A 485 6.59 14.77 34.76
CA LEU A 485 7.48 14.75 33.59
C LEU A 485 8.67 15.71 33.72
N THR A 486 8.56 16.74 34.57
CA THR A 486 9.67 17.67 34.87
C THR A 486 10.89 17.00 35.54
N THR A 487 10.80 15.71 35.86
CA THR A 487 11.92 14.87 36.31
C THR A 487 12.73 14.25 35.16
N GLY A 488 12.15 14.07 33.98
CA GLY A 488 12.83 13.58 32.77
C GLY A 488 13.34 14.71 31.87
N GLY A 489 12.65 15.84 31.83
CA GLY A 489 13.02 17.04 31.07
C GLY A 489 11.94 18.12 31.15
N PRO A 490 12.15 19.33 30.60
CA PRO A 490 11.11 20.36 30.57
C PRO A 490 10.00 19.96 29.57
N PRO A 491 8.76 19.67 30.00
CA PRO A 491 7.73 19.19 29.09
C PRO A 491 7.23 20.29 28.15
N LEU A 492 6.74 19.85 26.99
CA LEU A 492 5.90 20.63 26.07
C LEU A 492 4.44 20.18 26.26
N VAL A 493 3.55 21.09 26.62
CA VAL A 493 2.10 20.85 26.69
C VAL A 493 1.46 21.44 25.42
N ILE A 494 0.87 20.59 24.59
CA ILE A 494 0.10 21.02 23.42
C ILE A 494 -1.37 20.82 23.73
N VAL A 495 -2.11 21.92 23.86
CA VAL A 495 -3.57 21.91 23.95
C VAL A 495 -4.13 21.85 22.54
N LEU A 496 -4.90 20.80 22.26
CA LEU A 496 -5.64 20.59 21.02
C LEU A 496 -7.11 20.92 21.28
N ASP A 497 -7.48 22.17 20.96
CA ASP A 497 -8.79 22.74 21.28
C ASP A 497 -9.91 21.92 20.62
N GLY A 498 -10.87 21.45 21.42
CA GLY A 498 -11.94 20.58 20.93
C GLY A 498 -11.53 19.15 20.50
N MET A 499 -10.34 18.64 20.84
CA MET A 499 -9.95 17.26 20.47
C MET A 499 -10.82 16.20 21.15
N SER A 500 -11.60 15.45 20.36
CA SER A 500 -12.38 14.29 20.83
C SER A 500 -11.53 13.00 20.93
N SER A 501 -12.02 12.03 21.70
CA SER A 501 -11.34 10.74 21.92
C SER A 501 -11.09 9.94 20.63
N ALA A 502 -11.94 10.11 19.61
CA ALA A 502 -11.77 9.50 18.30
C ALA A 502 -10.52 10.04 17.57
N VAL A 503 -10.28 11.35 17.66
CA VAL A 503 -9.07 12.01 17.15
C VAL A 503 -7.86 11.58 17.98
N ALA A 504 -7.97 11.64 19.30
CA ALA A 504 -6.90 11.22 20.22
C ALA A 504 -6.42 9.77 19.97
N ALA A 505 -7.34 8.85 19.64
CA ALA A 505 -7.01 7.49 19.25
C ALA A 505 -6.19 7.41 17.95
N GLN A 506 -6.54 8.21 16.94
CA GLN A 506 -5.78 8.29 15.68
C GLN A 506 -4.40 8.93 15.87
N LEU A 507 -4.32 10.08 16.54
CA LEU A 507 -3.05 10.78 16.75
C LEU A 507 -2.05 9.93 17.55
N GLY A 508 -2.51 9.11 18.50
CA GLY A 508 -1.67 8.15 19.21
C GLY A 508 -1.12 7.03 18.30
N GLU A 509 -1.95 6.45 17.43
CA GLU A 509 -1.48 5.46 16.45
C GLU A 509 -0.44 6.07 15.47
N GLU A 510 -0.64 7.32 15.04
CA GLU A 510 0.29 8.00 14.14
C GLU A 510 1.59 8.43 14.83
N ALA A 511 1.52 8.88 16.08
CA ALA A 511 2.70 9.23 16.86
C ALA A 511 3.62 8.01 17.09
N GLU A 512 3.07 6.82 17.40
CA GLU A 512 3.90 5.60 17.50
C GLU A 512 4.53 5.23 16.13
N ARG A 513 3.81 5.41 15.01
CA ARG A 513 4.38 5.20 13.66
C ARG A 513 5.51 6.20 13.34
N GLU A 514 5.45 7.43 13.85
CA GLU A 514 6.53 8.43 13.74
C GLU A 514 7.65 8.26 14.79
N GLY A 515 7.58 7.22 15.63
CA GLY A 515 8.63 6.81 16.57
C GLY A 515 8.49 7.34 18.00
N TRP A 516 7.33 7.88 18.39
CA TRP A 516 7.04 8.24 19.78
C TRP A 516 6.64 7.04 20.62
N GLN A 517 6.82 7.14 21.94
CA GLN A 517 6.34 6.15 22.91
C GLN A 517 5.30 6.80 23.81
N GLU A 518 4.04 6.38 23.68
CA GLU A 518 3.00 6.78 24.65
C GLU A 518 3.26 6.09 26.00
N ILE A 519 3.17 6.84 27.09
CA ILE A 519 3.32 6.36 28.46
C ILE A 519 2.11 6.72 29.32
N VAL A 520 1.84 5.88 30.32
CA VAL A 520 0.80 6.09 31.33
C VAL A 520 1.36 5.86 32.74
N PRO A 521 0.73 6.41 33.79
CA PRO A 521 1.04 6.01 35.16
C PRO A 521 0.84 4.49 35.31
N ARG A 522 1.72 3.82 36.05
CA ARG A 522 1.59 2.39 36.33
C ARG A 522 0.24 2.15 37.03
N PRO A 523 -0.63 1.27 36.50
CA PRO A 523 -1.93 1.00 37.10
C PRO A 523 -1.76 0.22 38.41
N GLY A 524 -2.83 0.17 39.20
CA GLY A 524 -2.89 -0.72 40.36
C GLY A 524 -2.77 -2.19 39.95
N GLU A 525 -2.36 -3.04 40.90
CA GLU A 525 -2.19 -4.47 40.66
C GLU A 525 -3.48 -5.11 40.11
N GLY A 526 -3.39 -5.78 38.95
CA GLY A 526 -4.52 -6.37 38.24
C GLY A 526 -5.33 -5.44 37.32
N ALA A 527 -5.08 -4.13 37.30
CA ALA A 527 -5.81 -3.20 36.42
C ALA A 527 -5.15 -3.04 35.02
N ARG A 528 -5.98 -2.91 33.97
CA ARG A 528 -5.52 -2.69 32.59
C ARG A 528 -4.87 -1.31 32.44
N ARG A 529 -3.79 -1.24 31.65
CA ARG A 529 -3.23 0.03 31.16
C ARG A 529 -4.20 0.67 30.16
N THR A 530 -4.65 1.89 30.45
CA THR A 530 -5.51 2.69 29.57
C THR A 530 -4.93 4.08 29.42
N ARG A 531 -5.06 4.68 28.23
CA ARG A 531 -4.74 6.10 27.99
C ARG A 531 -5.46 6.99 29.01
N LEU A 532 -4.81 8.08 29.39
CA LEU A 532 -5.34 9.00 30.40
C LEU A 532 -6.56 9.76 29.85
N ALA A 533 -7.55 9.92 30.73
CA ALA A 533 -8.81 10.60 30.45
C ALA A 533 -9.15 11.53 31.62
N ALA A 534 -9.53 12.77 31.32
CA ALA A 534 -9.96 13.77 32.28
C ALA A 534 -11.40 14.25 31.98
N VAL A 535 -12.01 14.93 32.95
CA VAL A 535 -13.35 15.54 32.82
C VAL A 535 -13.20 17.04 32.59
N SER A 536 -13.81 17.55 31.52
CA SER A 536 -13.89 19.00 31.21
C SER A 536 -14.50 19.81 32.36
N MET A 537 -14.47 21.14 32.29
CA MET A 537 -15.37 21.95 33.12
C MET A 537 -16.82 21.85 32.61
N LEU A 538 -17.76 22.41 33.36
CA LEU A 538 -19.18 22.46 33.01
C LEU A 538 -19.59 23.94 32.79
N PRO A 539 -20.25 24.30 31.67
CA PRO A 539 -20.37 23.51 30.44
C PRO A 539 -18.99 23.24 29.82
N SER A 540 -18.91 22.25 28.92
CA SER A 540 -17.65 21.82 28.28
C SER A 540 -17.23 22.78 27.16
N ILE A 541 -16.89 24.02 27.53
CA ILE A 541 -16.51 25.11 26.63
C ILE A 541 -15.10 25.61 26.92
N THR A 542 -14.44 26.16 25.90
CA THR A 542 -13.06 26.66 25.96
C THR A 542 -12.84 27.69 27.06
N ARG A 543 -13.78 28.64 27.19
CA ARG A 543 -13.75 29.75 28.18
C ARG A 543 -13.63 29.28 29.63
N THR A 544 -14.16 28.09 29.95
CA THR A 544 -14.11 27.50 31.29
C THR A 544 -13.05 26.41 31.36
N SER A 545 -13.02 25.50 30.39
CA SER A 545 -12.20 24.28 30.42
C SER A 545 -10.74 24.55 30.12
N ARG A 546 -10.43 25.28 29.04
CA ARG A 546 -9.04 25.63 28.68
C ARG A 546 -8.41 26.59 29.69
N ALA A 547 -9.20 27.55 30.17
CA ALA A 547 -8.81 28.44 31.26
C ALA A 547 -8.49 27.65 32.54
N SER A 548 -9.34 26.69 32.93
CA SER A 548 -9.11 25.87 34.13
C SER A 548 -7.93 24.91 33.99
N LEU A 549 -7.75 24.30 32.80
CA LEU A 549 -6.60 23.48 32.44
C LEU A 549 -5.29 24.25 32.65
N LEU A 550 -5.16 25.42 32.01
CA LEU A 550 -3.92 26.18 31.97
C LEU A 550 -3.62 26.93 33.28
N CYS A 551 -4.64 27.29 34.06
CA CYS A 551 -4.47 27.84 35.40
C CYS A 551 -4.16 26.77 36.47
N GLY A 552 -4.52 25.51 36.23
CA GLY A 552 -4.45 24.43 37.22
C GLY A 552 -5.39 24.65 38.42
N THR A 553 -6.55 25.26 38.17
CA THR A 553 -7.64 25.54 39.13
C THR A 553 -8.90 25.91 38.35
N ALA A 554 -10.10 25.62 38.88
CA ALA A 554 -11.35 26.09 38.29
C ALA A 554 -11.33 27.62 38.09
N THR A 555 -11.51 28.08 36.85
CA THR A 555 -11.40 29.49 36.43
C THR A 555 -12.06 29.68 35.06
N GLN A 556 -12.63 30.86 34.82
CA GLN A 556 -13.11 31.28 33.50
C GLN A 556 -12.23 32.42 32.94
N GLY A 557 -12.01 32.46 31.62
CA GLY A 557 -11.19 33.51 31.02
C GLY A 557 -10.90 33.30 29.53
N GLY A 558 -9.86 33.99 29.06
CA GLY A 558 -9.28 33.80 27.72
C GLY A 558 -7.76 33.88 27.76
N GLN A 559 -7.12 34.11 26.63
CA GLN A 559 -5.65 33.99 26.43
C GLN A 559 -4.80 34.72 27.49
N SER A 560 -5.20 35.91 27.94
CA SER A 560 -4.50 36.67 28.98
C SER A 560 -4.59 36.02 30.38
N THR A 561 -5.76 35.47 30.74
CA THR A 561 -5.95 34.67 31.95
C THR A 561 -5.15 33.37 31.88
N GLU A 562 -5.21 32.68 30.73
CA GLU A 562 -4.52 31.41 30.49
C GLU A 562 -3.00 31.55 30.62
N ALA A 563 -2.40 32.55 29.95
CA ALA A 563 -0.96 32.79 30.00
C ALA A 563 -0.48 33.20 31.41
N SER A 564 -1.23 34.08 32.08
CA SER A 564 -0.94 34.51 33.45
C SER A 564 -1.07 33.36 34.45
N GLY A 565 -2.09 32.52 34.29
CA GLY A 565 -2.35 31.35 35.11
C GLY A 565 -1.28 30.27 34.96
N PHE A 566 -0.90 29.95 33.72
CA PHE A 566 0.13 28.96 33.42
C PHE A 566 1.49 29.38 34.00
N ALA A 567 1.91 30.63 33.79
CA ALA A 567 3.11 31.17 34.39
C ALA A 567 3.05 31.16 35.93
N ALA A 568 1.91 31.53 36.53
CA ALA A 568 1.73 31.50 37.99
C ALA A 568 1.75 30.07 38.57
N PHE A 569 1.22 29.08 37.86
CA PHE A 569 1.20 27.68 38.25
C PHE A 569 2.63 27.10 38.36
N TRP A 570 3.48 27.39 37.37
CA TRP A 570 4.86 26.92 37.35
C TRP A 570 5.79 27.73 38.25
N LYS A 571 5.59 29.05 38.36
CA LYS A 571 6.32 29.92 39.29
C LYS A 571 6.17 29.48 40.76
N LYS A 572 4.96 29.07 41.17
CA LYS A 572 4.71 28.45 42.50
C LYS A 572 5.52 27.17 42.72
N ARG A 573 5.92 26.48 41.65
CA ARG A 573 6.71 25.23 41.65
C ARG A 573 8.20 25.46 41.31
N ARG A 574 8.67 26.71 41.31
CA ARG A 574 10.06 27.12 41.00
C ARG A 574 10.54 26.66 39.61
N ARG A 575 9.66 26.76 38.62
CA ARG A 575 9.98 26.58 37.19
C ARG A 575 9.50 27.79 36.40
N ASP A 576 10.27 28.18 35.40
CA ASP A 576 9.82 29.14 34.40
C ASP A 576 8.92 28.44 33.38
N ALA A 577 7.97 29.19 32.81
CA ALA A 577 7.02 28.68 31.83
C ALA A 577 6.51 29.79 30.91
N VAL A 578 6.24 29.43 29.65
CA VAL A 578 5.71 30.33 28.62
C VAL A 578 4.58 29.63 27.88
N LEU A 579 3.51 30.36 27.57
CA LEU A 579 2.36 29.88 26.80
C LEU A 579 2.30 30.61 25.45
N PHE A 580 2.13 29.86 24.37
CA PHE A 580 1.97 30.36 23.00
C PHE A 580 0.57 30.04 22.48
N HIS A 581 -0.05 30.99 21.79
CA HIS A 581 -1.34 30.85 21.11
C HIS A 581 -1.15 31.09 19.61
N LYS A 582 -2.13 30.71 18.79
CA LYS A 582 -2.14 30.78 17.30
C LYS A 582 -1.34 31.92 16.65
N ALA A 583 -1.41 33.14 17.19
CA ALA A 583 -0.72 34.33 16.66
C ALA A 583 0.80 34.42 16.94
N SER A 584 1.36 33.61 17.84
CA SER A 584 2.79 33.59 18.21
C SER A 584 3.47 32.25 17.94
N ILE A 585 2.88 31.40 17.08
CA ILE A 585 3.42 30.08 16.73
C ILE A 585 4.15 30.10 15.39
N GLY A 586 3.56 30.70 14.35
CA GLY A 586 4.18 30.81 13.02
C GLY A 586 5.33 31.82 12.99
N GLY A 587 6.35 31.56 12.18
CA GLY A 587 7.51 32.43 12.00
C GLY A 587 7.43 33.38 10.80
N ASP A 588 8.41 34.28 10.72
CA ASP A 588 8.62 35.19 9.58
C ASP A 588 9.19 34.46 8.34
N ALA A 589 9.38 35.20 7.24
CA ALA A 589 9.90 34.67 5.98
C ALA A 589 11.21 33.88 6.16
N GLY A 590 11.15 32.57 5.91
CA GLY A 590 12.27 31.62 6.09
C GLY A 590 12.17 30.75 7.35
N HIS A 591 11.25 31.05 8.28
CA HIS A 591 11.06 30.33 9.53
C HIS A 591 9.61 29.82 9.66
N PHE A 592 9.42 28.51 9.78
CA PHE A 592 8.07 27.93 9.92
C PHE A 592 7.46 28.15 11.32
N LEU A 593 8.31 28.15 12.36
CA LEU A 593 7.93 28.46 13.74
C LEU A 593 8.61 29.76 14.19
N ALA A 594 7.95 30.49 15.10
CA ALA A 594 8.48 31.73 15.68
C ALA A 594 9.83 31.53 16.39
N GLN A 595 10.68 32.56 16.39
CA GLN A 595 12.00 32.49 17.01
C GLN A 595 11.91 32.37 18.53
N GLU A 596 10.94 33.04 19.15
CA GLU A 596 10.63 33.00 20.58
C GLU A 596 10.18 31.60 21.02
N LEU A 597 9.30 30.96 20.24
CA LEU A 597 8.84 29.59 20.46
C LEU A 597 10.01 28.60 20.34
N THR A 598 10.81 28.73 19.28
CA THR A 598 12.00 27.89 19.06
C THR A 598 13.01 28.05 20.19
N SER A 599 13.22 29.27 20.68
CA SER A 599 14.12 29.58 21.80
C SER A 599 13.57 29.06 23.15
N ALA A 600 12.25 29.15 23.37
CA ALA A 600 11.61 28.59 24.55
C ALA A 600 11.73 27.06 24.59
N LEU A 601 11.54 26.39 23.44
CA LEU A 601 11.73 24.93 23.30
C LEU A 601 13.19 24.50 23.57
N ALA A 602 14.17 25.32 23.21
CA ALA A 602 15.59 25.09 23.50
C ALA A 602 15.99 25.32 24.98
N SER A 603 15.10 25.90 25.80
CA SER A 603 15.38 26.27 27.21
C SER A 603 14.90 25.23 28.23
N ASP A 604 15.17 25.46 29.52
CA ASP A 604 14.62 24.68 30.65
C ASP A 604 13.16 25.04 31.02
N ALA A 605 12.52 25.98 30.33
CA ALA A 605 11.15 26.41 30.63
C ALA A 605 10.10 25.37 30.22
N VAL A 606 9.01 25.28 30.99
CA VAL A 606 7.82 24.51 30.57
C VAL A 606 7.12 25.29 29.45
N VAL A 607 6.99 24.69 28.27
CA VAL A 607 6.35 25.35 27.13
C VAL A 607 4.92 24.85 27.02
N GLY A 608 3.96 25.78 26.95
CA GLY A 608 2.59 25.51 26.55
C GLY A 608 2.34 26.04 25.14
N VAL A 609 1.59 25.31 24.32
CA VAL A 609 1.14 25.74 23.00
C VAL A 609 -0.34 25.41 22.84
N VAL A 610 -1.13 26.31 22.27
CA VAL A 610 -2.57 26.13 22.03
C VAL A 610 -2.86 26.13 20.54
N LEU A 611 -3.38 25.01 20.02
CA LEU A 611 -3.73 24.80 18.61
C LEU A 611 -5.24 24.64 18.46
N ASN A 612 -5.87 25.57 17.72
CA ASN A 612 -7.32 25.64 17.52
C ASN A 612 -7.81 24.98 16.23
N THR A 613 -6.95 24.30 15.46
CA THR A 613 -7.28 23.82 14.10
C THR A 613 -8.51 22.91 14.03
N ILE A 614 -8.82 22.16 15.09
CA ILE A 614 -10.02 21.32 15.16
C ILE A 614 -11.27 22.20 15.34
N ASP A 615 -11.32 23.00 16.42
CA ASP A 615 -12.43 23.92 16.70
C ASP A 615 -12.70 24.93 15.57
N ASP A 616 -11.64 25.55 15.02
CA ASP A 616 -11.70 26.42 13.82
C ASP A 616 -12.42 25.75 12.63
N ALA A 617 -12.25 24.44 12.45
CA ALA A 617 -12.86 23.67 11.36
C ALA A 617 -14.32 23.29 11.66
N LEU A 618 -14.70 23.12 12.93
CA LEU A 618 -16.10 22.91 13.33
C LEU A 618 -16.92 24.20 13.18
N ASP A 619 -16.34 25.34 13.54
CA ASP A 619 -17.01 26.65 13.52
C ASP A 619 -17.09 27.28 12.13
N SER A 620 -16.03 27.16 11.32
CA SER A 620 -15.99 27.75 9.96
C SER A 620 -16.93 27.08 8.95
N GLY A 621 -17.54 25.95 9.30
CA GLY A 621 -18.61 25.31 8.50
C GLY A 621 -18.15 24.78 7.15
N GLN A 622 -16.86 24.48 6.96
CA GLN A 622 -16.37 23.88 5.72
C GLN A 622 -16.95 22.47 5.55
N GLN A 623 -17.95 22.36 4.67
CA GLN A 623 -18.58 21.10 4.27
C GLN A 623 -17.61 20.27 3.43
N GLY A 624 -16.66 19.59 4.08
CA GLY A 624 -15.55 18.93 3.39
C GLY A 624 -14.91 17.78 4.16
N GLN A 625 -15.54 16.60 4.11
CA GLN A 625 -14.93 15.25 4.15
C GLN A 625 -14.03 14.82 5.35
N ARG A 626 -13.64 15.71 6.26
CA ARG A 626 -12.74 15.44 7.41
C ARG A 626 -13.43 14.66 8.53
N THR A 627 -13.68 13.37 8.29
CA THR A 627 -14.11 12.38 9.30
C THR A 627 -12.95 11.72 10.03
N VAL A 628 -11.73 12.18 9.75
CA VAL A 628 -10.41 11.60 10.07
C VAL A 628 -9.46 12.78 10.27
N TRP A 629 -8.55 12.70 11.24
CA TRP A 629 -7.61 13.78 11.60
C TRP A 629 -6.20 13.22 11.82
N SER A 630 -5.29 13.48 10.89
CA SER A 630 -3.88 13.08 10.99
C SER A 630 -3.02 14.12 11.71
N LEU A 631 -1.79 13.73 12.08
CA LEU A 631 -0.75 14.66 12.57
C LEU A 631 -0.42 15.80 11.57
N GLY A 632 -0.75 15.62 10.29
CA GLY A 632 -0.58 16.66 9.25
C GLY A 632 -1.79 17.57 9.03
N ASP A 633 -2.98 17.18 9.50
CA ASP A 633 -4.19 18.01 9.37
C ASP A 633 -4.29 19.12 10.42
N ILE A 634 -3.56 18.97 11.53
CA ILE A 634 -3.48 19.91 12.64
C ILE A 634 -2.25 20.81 12.46
N THR A 635 -2.48 22.11 12.29
CA THR A 635 -1.45 23.08 11.93
C THR A 635 -0.34 23.12 12.99
N TYR A 636 0.93 23.08 12.55
CA TYR A 636 2.13 23.06 13.38
C TYR A 636 2.37 21.80 14.25
N LEU A 637 1.43 20.83 14.32
CA LEU A 637 1.54 19.72 15.28
C LEU A 637 2.75 18.82 15.00
N ARG A 638 2.95 18.39 13.75
CA ARG A 638 4.09 17.55 13.35
C ARG A 638 5.43 18.27 13.57
N GLU A 639 5.49 19.58 13.32
CA GLU A 639 6.71 20.38 13.47
C GLU A 639 7.03 20.65 14.95
N LEU A 640 6.02 20.88 15.78
CA LEU A 640 6.15 20.97 17.25
C LEU A 640 6.65 19.65 17.85
N LEU A 641 6.15 18.51 17.37
CA LEU A 641 6.67 17.19 17.74
C LEU A 641 8.13 17.04 17.29
N ALA A 642 8.46 17.32 16.02
CA ALA A 642 9.83 17.24 15.52
C ALA A 642 10.82 18.11 16.33
N ALA A 643 10.42 19.33 16.70
CA ALA A 643 11.19 20.21 17.56
C ALA A 643 11.33 19.66 18.99
N ALA A 644 10.25 19.18 19.61
CA ALA A 644 10.27 18.58 20.94
C ALA A 644 11.18 17.34 21.01
N ARG A 645 11.14 16.46 19.99
CA ARG A 645 12.06 15.32 19.86
C ARG A 645 13.52 15.77 19.76
N SER A 646 13.78 16.83 19.00
CA SER A 646 15.14 17.39 18.82
C SER A 646 15.74 17.93 20.13
N TYR A 647 14.90 18.44 21.04
CA TYR A 647 15.30 18.87 22.39
C TYR A 647 15.04 17.82 23.48
N ALA A 648 14.80 16.55 23.12
CA ALA A 648 14.51 15.44 24.03
C ALA A 648 13.39 15.73 25.07
N ARG A 649 12.40 16.55 24.71
CA ARG A 649 11.30 16.95 25.62
C ARG A 649 10.20 15.88 25.69
N PRO A 650 9.69 15.57 26.89
CA PRO A 650 8.37 14.95 27.03
C PRO A 650 7.28 15.84 26.43
N VAL A 651 6.33 15.26 25.70
CA VAL A 651 5.17 15.97 25.15
C VAL A 651 3.89 15.49 25.81
N VAL A 652 2.97 16.40 26.12
CA VAL A 652 1.60 16.08 26.54
C VAL A 652 0.65 16.66 25.51
N LEU A 653 -0.08 15.82 24.78
CA LEU A 653 -1.20 16.22 23.94
C LEU A 653 -2.47 16.12 24.78
N VAL A 654 -3.23 17.20 24.90
CA VAL A 654 -4.38 17.27 25.80
C VAL A 654 -5.49 18.12 25.20
N ALA A 655 -6.74 17.65 25.31
CA ALA A 655 -7.91 18.45 24.98
C ALA A 655 -8.27 19.37 26.16
N ASP A 656 -9.14 20.34 25.93
CA ASP A 656 -9.84 21.08 26.99
C ASP A 656 -11.31 20.64 27.11
N HIS A 657 -11.93 20.32 25.98
CA HIS A 657 -13.14 19.51 25.82
C HIS A 657 -13.07 18.71 24.51
N GLY A 658 -13.95 17.73 24.35
CA GLY A 658 -14.18 17.07 23.06
C GLY A 658 -15.23 17.80 22.21
N HIS A 659 -15.84 17.09 21.27
CA HIS A 659 -16.87 17.63 20.37
C HIS A 659 -17.84 16.54 19.86
N VAL A 660 -19.00 17.00 19.36
CA VAL A 660 -19.96 16.22 18.56
C VAL A 660 -20.08 16.83 17.16
N ILE A 661 -20.43 16.01 16.16
CA ILE A 661 -20.51 16.43 14.74
C ILE A 661 -21.97 16.69 14.35
N ASP A 662 -22.25 17.80 13.66
CA ASP A 662 -23.60 18.07 13.15
C ASP A 662 -23.91 17.19 11.93
N ARG A 663 -24.81 16.23 12.11
CA ARG A 663 -25.21 15.26 11.09
C ARG A 663 -26.52 15.63 10.38
N GLY A 664 -26.92 16.90 10.45
CA GLY A 664 -28.08 17.45 9.75
C GLY A 664 -29.46 17.05 10.29
N ARG A 665 -29.54 16.07 11.20
CA ARG A 665 -30.78 15.66 11.88
C ARG A 665 -31.18 16.58 13.04
N GLY A 666 -30.26 17.43 13.48
CA GLY A 666 -30.39 18.14 14.75
C GLY A 666 -31.63 19.04 14.87
N ARG A 667 -32.35 18.88 15.99
CA ARG A 667 -33.49 19.70 16.41
C ARG A 667 -32.97 21.04 16.95
N VAL A 668 -33.61 22.14 16.54
CA VAL A 668 -33.36 23.46 17.15
C VAL A 668 -34.38 23.67 18.26
N THR A 669 -33.90 23.74 19.50
CA THR A 669 -34.69 24.15 20.67
C THR A 669 -34.24 25.57 21.03
N PRO A 670 -35.01 26.63 20.71
CA PRO A 670 -34.57 27.99 21.00
C PRO A 670 -34.40 28.20 22.52
N ALA A 671 -33.24 28.71 22.96
CA ALA A 671 -33.06 29.11 24.35
C ALA A 671 -33.96 30.31 24.67
N ALA A 672 -34.86 30.16 25.65
CA ALA A 672 -35.95 31.11 25.90
C ALA A 672 -35.46 32.54 26.21
N ASP A 673 -34.39 32.66 27.00
CA ASP A 673 -33.92 33.93 27.57
C ASP A 673 -32.68 34.51 26.86
N GLY A 674 -32.27 33.94 25.72
CA GLY A 674 -31.16 34.46 24.88
C GLY A 674 -29.74 34.32 25.46
N GLY A 675 -29.57 33.80 26.67
CA GLY A 675 -28.28 33.41 27.23
C GLY A 675 -27.93 31.94 26.91
N GLY A 676 -26.64 31.63 26.82
CA GLY A 676 -26.15 30.26 26.61
C GLY A 676 -25.10 30.13 25.50
N SER A 677 -24.99 28.93 24.94
CA SER A 677 -24.26 28.62 23.70
C SER A 677 -24.98 27.49 22.95
N ALA A 678 -24.43 27.00 21.84
CA ALA A 678 -25.05 25.97 21.00
C ALA A 678 -25.48 24.69 21.75
N ARG A 679 -24.81 24.36 22.86
CA ARG A 679 -25.04 23.15 23.68
C ARG A 679 -25.22 23.43 25.18
N TRP A 680 -25.56 24.65 25.60
CA TRP A 680 -25.94 24.90 27.01
C TRP A 680 -26.85 26.13 27.15
N ARG A 681 -27.78 26.10 28.10
CA ARG A 681 -28.71 27.20 28.41
C ARG A 681 -28.80 27.43 29.94
N PRO A 682 -29.02 28.68 30.42
CA PRO A 682 -28.89 29.05 31.84
C PRO A 682 -30.11 28.69 32.72
N ASP A 683 -31.12 28.04 32.15
CA ASP A 683 -32.32 27.62 32.86
C ASP A 683 -32.14 26.28 33.60
N THR A 684 -33.26 25.71 34.09
CA THR A 684 -33.29 24.49 34.91
C THR A 684 -34.38 23.49 34.48
N ASP A 685 -34.95 23.65 33.28
CA ASP A 685 -36.05 22.83 32.77
C ASP A 685 -35.57 21.95 31.61
N ALA A 686 -35.03 20.77 31.96
CA ALA A 686 -34.47 19.82 31.01
C ALA A 686 -35.56 18.95 30.35
N GLY A 687 -35.61 18.99 29.01
CA GLY A 687 -36.47 18.13 28.21
C GLY A 687 -35.84 16.77 27.89
N ASP A 688 -36.51 16.04 27.00
CA ASP A 688 -35.97 14.79 26.42
C ASP A 688 -34.65 15.06 25.68
N GLY A 689 -33.66 14.18 25.88
CA GLY A 689 -32.29 14.34 25.39
C GLY A 689 -31.39 15.31 26.21
N GLU A 690 -31.89 15.87 27.31
CA GLU A 690 -31.19 16.89 28.13
C GLU A 690 -31.02 16.48 29.60
N VAL A 691 -30.22 17.25 30.34
CA VAL A 691 -30.02 17.12 31.79
C VAL A 691 -29.67 18.47 32.42
N VAL A 692 -30.09 18.70 33.67
CA VAL A 692 -29.67 19.84 34.48
C VAL A 692 -28.39 19.48 35.24
N LEU A 693 -27.36 20.34 35.15
CA LEU A 693 -26.12 20.21 35.93
C LEU A 693 -25.95 21.43 36.84
N SER A 694 -25.62 21.19 38.11
CA SER A 694 -25.26 22.23 39.08
C SER A 694 -24.03 21.81 39.90
N GLY A 695 -23.31 22.78 40.47
CA GLY A 695 -22.19 22.52 41.38
C GLY A 695 -20.96 23.38 41.14
N PRO A 696 -19.89 23.22 41.96
CA PRO A 696 -18.72 24.10 41.96
C PRO A 696 -17.83 24.03 40.71
N ARG A 697 -18.07 23.08 39.80
CA ARG A 697 -17.44 23.02 38.47
C ARG A 697 -18.32 23.58 37.34
N VAL A 698 -19.52 24.06 37.66
CA VAL A 698 -20.39 24.82 36.74
C VAL A 698 -20.03 26.30 36.88
N LEU A 699 -19.34 26.87 35.88
CA LEU A 699 -18.81 28.25 35.96
C LEU A 699 -19.64 29.29 35.17
N GLU A 700 -20.65 28.84 34.44
CA GLU A 700 -21.64 29.68 33.74
C GLU A 700 -23.03 29.51 34.39
N GLY A 701 -24.05 30.23 33.91
CA GLY A 701 -25.44 30.08 34.37
C GLY A 701 -25.69 30.41 35.85
N GLY A 702 -24.72 31.00 36.56
CA GLY A 702 -24.80 31.20 38.01
C GLY A 702 -24.55 29.93 38.85
N GLY A 703 -23.97 28.88 38.26
CA GLY A 703 -23.67 27.61 38.94
C GLY A 703 -24.67 26.49 38.68
N THR A 704 -25.67 26.73 37.83
CA THR A 704 -26.61 25.72 37.29
C THR A 704 -26.85 25.99 35.80
N ILE A 705 -26.99 24.94 35.00
CA ILE A 705 -27.26 24.99 33.55
C ILE A 705 -28.12 23.79 33.12
N THR A 706 -28.91 23.94 32.06
CA THR A 706 -29.42 22.82 31.26
C THR A 706 -28.48 22.55 30.08
N VAL A 707 -28.15 21.28 29.85
CA VAL A 707 -27.27 20.82 28.77
C VAL A 707 -27.84 19.58 28.07
N PRO A 708 -27.76 19.47 26.74
CA PRO A 708 -28.10 18.27 26.01
C PRO A 708 -26.99 17.21 26.14
N TRP A 709 -27.38 15.97 26.39
CA TRP A 709 -26.51 14.81 26.19
C TRP A 709 -26.71 14.18 24.81
N HIS A 710 -27.92 14.28 24.26
CA HIS A 710 -28.23 13.81 22.91
C HIS A 710 -27.57 14.72 21.86
N GLU A 711 -26.79 14.17 20.92
CA GLU A 711 -25.97 14.96 19.98
C GLU A 711 -26.80 15.88 19.07
N ASP A 712 -27.97 15.43 18.62
CA ASP A 712 -28.86 16.19 17.74
C ASP A 712 -29.56 17.40 18.38
N ILE A 713 -29.38 17.72 19.66
CA ILE A 713 -29.99 18.92 20.26
C ILE A 713 -29.03 20.11 20.18
N ARG A 714 -29.49 21.22 19.61
CA ARG A 714 -28.76 22.50 19.61
C ARG A 714 -29.66 23.70 19.86
N TYR A 715 -29.11 24.72 20.50
CA TYR A 715 -29.80 25.98 20.84
C TYR A 715 -29.42 27.15 19.91
N ALA A 716 -28.46 26.95 19.02
CA ALA A 716 -27.92 27.97 18.11
C ALA A 716 -28.01 27.57 16.63
N ALA A 717 -27.51 28.46 15.76
CA ALA A 717 -27.42 28.24 14.31
C ALA A 717 -26.54 27.03 13.95
N ARG A 718 -26.69 26.54 12.71
CA ARG A 718 -25.98 25.34 12.24
C ARG A 718 -24.49 25.60 12.05
N ARG A 719 -23.65 24.71 12.61
CA ARG A 719 -22.18 24.61 12.41
C ARG A 719 -21.84 23.20 11.92
N ALA A 720 -20.54 22.88 11.71
CA ALA A 720 -20.13 21.52 11.34
C ALA A 720 -19.97 20.59 12.56
N GLY A 721 -19.74 21.15 13.75
CA GLY A 721 -19.79 20.45 15.03
C GLY A 721 -20.06 21.39 16.19
N TYR A 722 -20.17 20.83 17.39
CA TYR A 722 -20.46 21.57 18.61
C TYR A 722 -19.75 20.98 19.83
N HIS A 723 -19.72 21.77 20.89
CA HIS A 723 -19.26 21.43 22.22
C HIS A 723 -20.06 22.23 23.26
N GLY A 724 -20.02 21.81 24.52
CA GLY A 724 -20.66 22.47 25.66
C GLY A 724 -21.68 21.59 26.40
N GLY A 725 -22.12 20.50 25.77
CA GLY A 725 -23.12 19.58 26.30
C GLY A 725 -22.58 18.52 27.25
N ALA A 726 -23.41 17.51 27.52
CA ALA A 726 -23.18 16.45 28.51
C ALA A 726 -22.90 15.06 27.91
N SER A 727 -22.67 14.95 26.60
CA SER A 727 -22.28 13.67 25.98
C SER A 727 -20.89 13.22 26.45
N LEU A 728 -20.61 11.92 26.39
CA LEU A 728 -19.27 11.38 26.66
C LEU A 728 -18.23 11.99 25.71
N ALA A 729 -18.62 12.27 24.46
CA ALA A 729 -17.76 12.82 23.42
C ALA A 729 -17.39 14.30 23.63
N GLU A 730 -18.17 15.06 24.41
CA GLU A 730 -17.87 16.47 24.77
C GLU A 730 -17.15 16.57 26.13
N ILE A 731 -17.60 15.82 27.13
CA ILE A 731 -17.12 15.89 28.51
C ILE A 731 -15.76 15.23 28.70
N THR A 732 -15.42 14.24 27.86
CA THR A 732 -14.16 13.50 27.97
C THR A 732 -13.00 14.24 27.32
N VAL A 733 -12.02 14.61 28.14
CA VAL A 733 -10.73 15.15 27.73
C VAL A 733 -9.72 14.02 27.62
N ALA A 734 -9.33 13.66 26.40
CA ALA A 734 -8.24 12.71 26.19
C ALA A 734 -6.88 13.35 26.48
N VAL A 735 -5.98 12.58 27.10
CA VAL A 735 -4.62 13.01 27.45
C VAL A 735 -3.60 11.94 27.02
N LEU A 736 -2.74 12.28 26.06
CA LEU A 736 -1.60 11.45 25.65
C LEU A 736 -0.32 12.03 26.23
N VAL A 737 0.55 11.17 26.74
CA VAL A 737 1.90 11.57 27.15
C VAL A 737 2.90 10.81 26.29
N LEU A 738 3.64 11.54 25.45
CA LEU A 738 4.54 11.00 24.43
C LEU A 738 5.99 11.29 24.81
N LEU A 739 6.85 10.28 24.74
CA LEU A 739 8.30 10.42 24.94
C LEU A 739 9.10 10.10 23.67
N PRO A 740 10.22 10.81 23.42
CA PRO A 740 11.17 10.45 22.37
C PRO A 740 12.12 9.31 22.80
N SER A 741 12.24 9.02 24.10
CA SER A 741 12.85 7.79 24.64
C SER A 741 12.25 7.43 26.00
N LYS A 742 12.09 6.13 26.27
CA LYS A 742 11.72 5.56 27.58
C LYS A 742 12.60 6.02 28.75
N GLU A 743 13.84 6.46 28.49
CA GLU A 743 14.77 6.92 29.53
C GLU A 743 14.30 8.20 30.24
N LEU A 744 13.34 8.91 29.63
CA LEU A 744 12.72 10.13 30.16
C LEU A 744 11.44 9.83 30.97
N ALA A 745 11.05 8.56 31.11
CA ALA A 745 9.85 8.16 31.86
C ALA A 745 10.05 8.33 33.37
N PRO A 746 9.10 8.97 34.09
CA PRO A 746 9.14 8.99 35.55
C PRO A 746 9.04 7.57 36.13
N ARG A 747 9.58 7.37 37.35
CA ARG A 747 9.78 6.05 37.97
C ARG A 747 8.53 5.17 38.09
N ASP A 748 7.35 5.78 38.12
CA ASP A 748 6.04 5.12 38.28
C ASP A 748 5.16 5.25 37.04
N TRP A 749 5.77 5.39 35.88
CA TRP A 749 5.13 5.36 34.57
C TRP A 749 5.69 4.20 33.73
N GLU A 750 4.93 3.77 32.74
CA GLU A 750 5.30 2.70 31.82
C GLU A 750 4.69 2.89 30.42
N PRO A 751 5.25 2.27 29.36
CA PRO A 751 4.70 2.37 28.01
C PRO A 751 3.29 1.81 27.87
N LEU A 752 2.49 2.47 27.04
CA LEU A 752 1.23 2.00 26.50
C LEU A 752 1.38 1.79 24.99
N PRO A 753 1.79 0.59 24.51
CA PRO A 753 1.87 0.32 23.08
C PRO A 753 0.48 0.37 22.42
N ARG A 754 0.43 0.72 21.14
CA ARG A 754 -0.80 0.74 20.30
C ARG A 754 -1.62 -0.56 20.39
N GLU A 755 -0.98 -1.72 20.56
CA GLU A 755 -1.66 -3.02 20.75
C GLU A 755 -2.46 -3.12 22.07
N GLN A 756 -2.11 -2.31 23.09
CA GLN A 756 -2.80 -2.26 24.39
C GLN A 756 -3.71 -1.02 24.50
N ALA A 757 -3.35 0.07 23.81
CA ALA A 757 -4.16 1.29 23.69
C ALA A 757 -5.45 1.07 22.89
N ALA A 758 -5.40 0.26 21.83
CA ALA A 758 -6.58 -0.15 21.07
C ALA A 758 -7.42 -1.16 21.88
N PRO A 759 -8.75 -1.14 21.75
CA PRO A 759 -9.61 -2.13 22.38
C PRO A 759 -9.52 -3.49 21.67
N SER A 760 -9.89 -4.56 22.37
CA SER A 760 -9.73 -5.94 21.90
C SER A 760 -10.48 -6.23 20.60
N TRP A 761 -11.60 -5.55 20.35
CA TRP A 761 -12.39 -5.65 19.12
C TRP A 761 -11.87 -4.80 17.95
N TRP A 762 -10.87 -3.92 18.16
CA TRP A 762 -10.32 -3.08 17.07
C TRP A 762 -9.58 -3.90 16.00
N LYS A 763 -9.05 -5.06 16.40
CA LYS A 763 -8.38 -6.03 15.54
C LYS A 763 -9.16 -7.35 15.53
N ALA A 764 -8.87 -8.23 14.57
CA ALA A 764 -9.41 -9.58 14.59
C ALA A 764 -8.79 -10.35 15.75
N ALA A 765 -9.59 -11.14 16.47
CA ALA A 765 -9.05 -12.10 17.43
C ALA A 765 -8.38 -13.23 16.65
N THR A 766 -7.07 -13.44 16.83
CA THR A 766 -6.34 -14.49 16.10
C THR A 766 -6.79 -15.87 16.59
N THR A 767 -7.73 -16.46 15.86
CA THR A 767 -8.17 -17.85 16.02
C THR A 767 -7.06 -18.80 15.58
N THR A 768 -6.06 -18.97 16.43
CA THR A 768 -5.34 -20.24 16.49
C THR A 768 -6.39 -21.33 16.68
N PRO A 769 -6.43 -22.40 15.86
CA PRO A 769 -7.32 -23.51 16.10
C PRO A 769 -7.01 -24.10 17.47
N VAL A 770 -7.87 -23.82 18.45
CA VAL A 770 -7.89 -24.55 19.71
C VAL A 770 -8.43 -25.92 19.37
N GLU A 771 -7.52 -26.88 19.25
CA GLU A 771 -7.84 -28.30 19.11
C GLU A 771 -8.86 -28.65 20.20
N ALA A 772 -10.05 -29.09 19.77
CA ALA A 772 -11.24 -29.05 20.61
C ALA A 772 -11.07 -30.00 21.80
N SER A 773 -10.80 -29.44 22.98
CA SER A 773 -10.81 -30.19 24.22
C SER A 773 -12.20 -30.78 24.40
N GLU A 774 -12.29 -32.12 24.39
CA GLU A 774 -13.57 -32.82 24.50
C GLU A 774 -14.32 -32.36 25.77
N PRO A 775 -15.65 -32.18 25.71
CA PRO A 775 -16.42 -31.70 26.85
C PRO A 775 -16.39 -32.73 27.98
N GLN A 776 -15.52 -32.48 28.97
CA GLN A 776 -15.41 -33.29 30.17
C GLN A 776 -16.76 -33.25 30.91
N PRO A 777 -17.44 -34.40 31.12
CA PRO A 777 -18.85 -34.40 31.48
C PRO A 777 -19.11 -33.82 32.87
N GLU A 778 -20.17 -33.02 32.99
CA GLU A 778 -20.56 -32.34 34.22
C GLU A 778 -20.91 -33.34 35.34
N SER A 779 -20.05 -33.45 36.35
CA SER A 779 -20.35 -34.22 37.56
C SER A 779 -21.40 -33.48 38.40
N ALA A 780 -22.64 -33.96 38.36
CA ALA A 780 -23.76 -33.33 39.05
C ALA A 780 -23.59 -33.20 40.59
N THR A 781 -24.06 -32.05 41.10
CA THR A 781 -24.61 -31.80 42.45
C THR A 781 -24.13 -32.65 43.64
N GLN A 782 -23.28 -32.07 44.50
CA GLN A 782 -23.20 -32.46 45.92
C GLN A 782 -24.01 -31.50 46.83
N PRO A 783 -24.80 -32.01 47.78
CA PRO A 783 -25.58 -31.18 48.70
C PRO A 783 -24.81 -30.71 49.96
N VAL A 784 -25.46 -29.80 50.70
CA VAL A 784 -25.01 -29.04 51.87
C VAL A 784 -24.22 -29.83 52.93
N ARG A 785 -23.10 -29.24 53.42
CA ARG A 785 -22.34 -29.71 54.59
C ARG A 785 -23.03 -29.42 55.93
N ARG A 786 -23.04 -30.41 56.84
CA ARG A 786 -22.90 -30.23 58.30
C ARG A 786 -21.89 -31.26 58.87
N PRO A 787 -21.25 -31.03 60.04
CA PRO A 787 -19.85 -31.45 60.20
C PRO A 787 -19.53 -32.46 61.33
N LYS A 788 -18.54 -33.34 61.05
CA LYS A 788 -17.61 -34.03 62.00
C LYS A 788 -18.26 -35.04 62.99
N PRO A 789 -17.53 -36.08 63.48
CA PRO A 789 -16.14 -36.05 63.96
C PRO A 789 -15.20 -37.15 63.40
N ALA A 790 -14.07 -37.37 64.08
CA ALA A 790 -12.88 -38.10 63.62
C ALA A 790 -12.67 -39.47 64.31
N ARG A 791 -11.48 -40.08 64.09
CA ARG A 791 -10.92 -41.37 64.61
C ARG A 791 -11.20 -42.59 63.72
N ARG A 792 -10.34 -43.64 63.66
CA ARG A 792 -8.89 -43.85 63.96
C ARG A 792 -8.57 -45.32 63.61
N GLN A 793 -7.35 -45.62 63.11
CA GLN A 793 -6.62 -46.90 63.31
C GLN A 793 -7.33 -48.17 62.76
N ASN A 794 -6.77 -49.38 62.63
CA ASN A 794 -5.43 -49.95 62.35
C ASN A 794 -5.73 -51.29 61.59
N GLU A 795 -4.94 -52.37 61.41
CA GLU A 795 -3.59 -52.91 61.75
C GLU A 795 -3.14 -53.70 60.47
N GLU A 796 -1.89 -53.68 59.96
CA GLU A 796 -0.62 -54.32 60.40
C GLU A 796 -0.41 -55.81 60.03
N LEU A 797 0.87 -56.25 60.07
CA LEU A 797 1.45 -57.60 59.89
C LEU A 797 1.37 -58.21 58.46
N PHE A 798 2.46 -58.59 57.77
CA PHE A 798 3.92 -58.72 58.08
C PHE A 798 4.74 -58.30 56.81
N GLY A 799 6.08 -58.13 56.80
CA GLY A 799 7.11 -58.12 57.85
C GLY A 799 8.48 -58.65 57.33
N ASN A 800 9.58 -57.99 57.74
CA ASN A 800 11.02 -58.33 57.57
C ASN A 800 11.56 -58.39 56.10
N ASP A 801 12.28 -57.37 55.60
CA ASP A 801 13.73 -57.05 55.78
C ASP A 801 14.62 -57.90 54.84
N ASP A 802 15.37 -57.36 53.86
CA ASP A 802 16.45 -56.38 54.05
C ASP A 802 16.90 -55.62 52.76
N VAL A 803 17.64 -54.52 52.95
CA VAL A 803 18.40 -53.62 52.01
C VAL A 803 18.30 -53.78 50.47
N VAL A 804 17.72 -52.78 49.77
CA VAL A 804 18.33 -52.02 48.63
C VAL A 804 17.77 -50.57 48.63
N MET A 805 18.57 -49.56 48.31
CA MET A 805 18.11 -48.17 48.11
C MET A 805 17.42 -48.00 46.74
N PRO A 806 16.20 -47.44 46.65
CA PRO A 806 15.59 -47.13 45.36
C PRO A 806 16.28 -45.94 44.68
N GLU A 807 16.68 -46.11 43.41
CA GLU A 807 17.24 -45.05 42.58
C GLU A 807 16.22 -43.92 42.31
N ALA A 808 16.75 -42.75 41.92
CA ALA A 808 15.94 -41.59 41.60
C ALA A 808 14.98 -41.87 40.41
N VAL A 809 13.68 -41.70 40.65
CA VAL A 809 12.69 -41.64 39.58
C VAL A 809 13.04 -40.44 38.68
N ARG A 810 13.42 -40.73 37.43
CA ARG A 810 13.63 -39.70 36.42
C ARG A 810 12.31 -38.98 36.15
N GLU A 811 12.27 -37.68 36.42
CA GLU A 811 11.23 -36.82 35.85
C GLU A 811 11.33 -36.88 34.32
N VAL A 812 10.28 -37.38 33.67
CA VAL A 812 10.12 -37.25 32.22
C VAL A 812 9.70 -35.80 31.96
N PRO A 813 10.43 -35.01 31.15
CA PRO A 813 10.05 -33.64 30.87
C PRO A 813 8.65 -33.56 30.25
N SER A 814 7.80 -32.68 30.78
CA SER A 814 6.50 -32.39 30.18
C SER A 814 6.68 -31.77 28.80
N VAL A 815 5.84 -32.19 27.84
CA VAL A 815 5.81 -31.60 26.49
C VAL A 815 5.58 -30.09 26.61
N PRO A 816 6.37 -29.23 25.94
CA PRO A 816 6.18 -27.78 26.01
C PRO A 816 4.80 -27.37 25.47
N ALA A 817 3.96 -26.80 26.32
CA ALA A 817 2.57 -26.46 25.98
C ALA A 817 2.41 -25.24 25.04
N THR A 818 3.51 -24.58 24.62
CA THR A 818 3.48 -23.38 23.79
C THR A 818 4.19 -23.58 22.45
N LEU A 819 3.88 -22.75 21.45
CA LEU A 819 4.46 -22.85 20.11
C LEU A 819 5.96 -22.59 20.14
N GLY A 820 6.38 -21.54 20.86
CA GLY A 820 7.79 -21.23 21.09
C GLY A 820 8.51 -22.33 21.87
N GLY A 821 7.83 -22.97 22.83
CA GLY A 821 8.35 -24.12 23.56
C GLY A 821 8.62 -25.32 22.64
N ARG A 822 7.69 -25.67 21.74
CA ARG A 822 7.85 -26.75 20.76
C ARG A 822 8.97 -26.45 19.76
N VAL A 823 9.02 -25.25 19.20
CA VAL A 823 10.09 -24.84 18.26
C VAL A 823 11.47 -24.95 18.93
N VAL A 824 11.62 -24.44 20.16
CA VAL A 824 12.90 -24.46 20.90
C VAL A 824 13.32 -25.88 21.32
N ALA A 825 12.41 -26.86 21.30
CA ALA A 825 12.71 -28.27 21.55
C ALA A 825 13.00 -29.09 20.27
N SER A 826 12.89 -28.48 19.08
CA SER A 826 13.07 -29.18 17.80
C SER A 826 14.54 -29.42 17.44
N GLU A 827 14.80 -30.52 16.73
CA GLU A 827 16.15 -30.85 16.20
C GLU A 827 16.67 -29.75 15.27
N VAL A 828 15.77 -29.13 14.47
CA VAL A 828 16.10 -28.02 13.56
C VAL A 828 16.59 -26.79 14.33
N TYR A 829 15.97 -26.47 15.47
CA TYR A 829 16.40 -25.34 16.30
C TYR A 829 17.76 -25.58 16.97
N GLU A 830 17.99 -26.76 17.53
CA GLU A 830 19.29 -27.10 18.11
C GLU A 830 20.40 -27.13 17.05
N ALA A 831 20.11 -27.60 15.82
CA ALA A 831 21.04 -27.51 14.70
C ALA A 831 21.37 -26.05 14.32
N GLN A 832 20.37 -25.16 14.19
CA GLN A 832 20.62 -23.73 13.91
C GLN A 832 21.44 -23.05 15.02
N LYS A 833 21.19 -23.43 16.27
CA LYS A 833 21.84 -22.88 17.47
C LYS A 833 23.35 -23.11 17.52
N GLU A 834 23.87 -24.18 16.92
CA GLU A 834 25.33 -24.40 16.81
C GLU A 834 26.02 -23.31 15.96
N TYR A 835 25.38 -22.85 14.89
CA TYR A 835 25.94 -21.84 13.99
C TYR A 835 25.82 -20.40 14.52
N VAL A 836 24.96 -20.14 15.52
CA VAL A 836 24.70 -18.79 16.06
C VAL A 836 25.55 -18.49 17.30
N ARG A 837 26.75 -17.95 17.07
CA ARG A 837 27.67 -17.49 18.13
C ARG A 837 26.98 -16.53 19.12
N LYS A 838 26.88 -16.94 20.39
CA LYS A 838 26.17 -16.24 21.50
C LYS A 838 24.65 -16.10 21.28
N ALA A 839 24.02 -17.17 20.78
CA ALA A 839 22.57 -17.37 20.78
C ALA A 839 21.91 -16.98 22.13
N PRO A 840 20.70 -16.42 22.14
CA PRO A 840 19.92 -16.24 23.36
C PRO A 840 19.54 -17.57 24.02
N GLU A 841 19.17 -17.51 25.30
CA GLU A 841 18.65 -18.67 26.03
C GLU A 841 17.30 -19.10 25.43
N GLY A 842 17.09 -20.40 25.23
CA GLY A 842 15.92 -20.94 24.53
C GLY A 842 14.57 -20.46 25.11
N LYS A 843 14.46 -20.32 26.44
CA LYS A 843 13.27 -19.77 27.10
C LYS A 843 12.91 -18.34 26.64
N VAL A 844 13.90 -17.54 26.26
CA VAL A 844 13.69 -16.18 25.72
C VAL A 844 13.25 -16.24 24.26
N VAL A 845 13.78 -17.18 23.46
CA VAL A 845 13.32 -17.38 22.07
C VAL A 845 11.90 -17.92 22.02
N ALA A 846 11.56 -18.84 22.91
CA ALA A 846 10.18 -19.30 23.10
C ALA A 846 9.24 -18.13 23.41
N ALA A 847 9.59 -17.28 24.38
CA ALA A 847 8.82 -16.09 24.72
C ALA A 847 8.69 -15.07 23.56
N VAL A 848 9.68 -14.94 22.67
CA VAL A 848 9.58 -14.13 21.44
C VAL A 848 8.53 -14.71 20.50
N ILE A 849 8.59 -16.02 20.24
CA ILE A 849 7.66 -16.72 19.34
C ILE A 849 6.23 -16.65 19.90
N ASP A 850 6.05 -16.96 21.18
CA ASP A 850 4.74 -17.00 21.83
C ASP A 850 4.11 -15.60 21.93
N ALA A 851 4.89 -14.55 22.21
CA ALA A 851 4.41 -13.17 22.20
C ALA A 851 3.96 -12.72 20.80
N LEU A 852 4.77 -12.99 19.77
CA LEU A 852 4.43 -12.64 18.39
C LEU A 852 3.23 -13.43 17.88
N ALA A 853 3.13 -14.73 18.19
CA ALA A 853 1.98 -15.56 17.82
C ALA A 853 0.68 -15.09 18.51
N ALA A 854 0.74 -14.77 19.82
CA ALA A 854 -0.41 -14.22 20.55
C ALA A 854 -0.84 -12.83 20.05
N ALA A 855 0.07 -12.06 19.44
CA ALA A 855 -0.21 -10.78 18.81
C ALA A 855 -0.61 -10.88 17.32
N GLY A 856 -0.98 -12.06 16.82
CA GLY A 856 -1.40 -12.25 15.42
C GLY A 856 -0.24 -12.21 14.41
N GLY A 857 0.98 -12.51 14.85
CA GLY A 857 2.18 -12.59 14.01
C GLY A 857 2.90 -11.26 13.76
N THR A 858 2.51 -10.13 14.37
CA THR A 858 3.25 -8.86 14.22
C THR A 858 3.14 -7.93 15.43
N MET A 859 4.25 -7.38 15.91
CA MET A 859 4.33 -6.44 17.05
C MET A 859 5.31 -5.29 16.77
N SER A 860 5.15 -4.13 17.43
CA SER A 860 6.24 -3.13 17.43
C SER A 860 7.45 -3.63 18.25
N PRO A 861 8.70 -3.20 17.95
CA PRO A 861 9.87 -3.63 18.71
C PRO A 861 9.78 -3.29 20.21
N ALA A 862 9.09 -2.19 20.54
CA ALA A 862 8.81 -1.80 21.92
C ALA A 862 7.83 -2.77 22.61
N ALA A 863 6.74 -3.16 21.94
CA ALA A 863 5.79 -4.14 22.46
C ALA A 863 6.44 -5.53 22.65
N LEU A 864 7.28 -5.97 21.70
CA LEU A 864 8.04 -7.22 21.84
C LEU A 864 9.04 -7.17 23.00
N ALA A 865 9.79 -6.07 23.15
CA ALA A 865 10.71 -5.87 24.27
C ALA A 865 9.97 -5.88 25.63
N ALA A 866 8.78 -5.29 25.71
CA ALA A 866 7.94 -5.32 26.91
C ALA A 866 7.46 -6.74 27.23
N ALA A 867 6.97 -7.49 26.24
CA ALA A 867 6.50 -8.87 26.43
C ALA A 867 7.60 -9.80 26.97
N ILE A 868 8.81 -9.73 26.40
CA ILE A 868 9.93 -10.60 26.83
C ILE A 868 10.63 -10.11 28.12
N SER A 869 10.29 -8.92 28.63
CA SER A 869 10.95 -8.35 29.83
C SER A 869 10.81 -9.24 31.07
N ALA A 870 9.72 -10.00 31.18
CA ALA A 870 9.48 -10.97 32.26
C ALA A 870 10.54 -12.10 32.31
N THR A 871 11.29 -12.35 31.23
CA THR A 871 12.36 -13.37 31.17
C THR A 871 13.69 -12.92 31.77
N GLY A 872 13.80 -11.68 32.26
CA GLY A 872 14.91 -11.22 33.11
C GLY A 872 16.18 -10.73 32.40
N ARG A 873 16.29 -10.81 31.06
CA ARG A 873 17.47 -10.34 30.31
C ARG A 873 17.14 -9.61 29.00
N VAL A 874 16.57 -8.42 29.08
CA VAL A 874 16.47 -7.51 27.92
C VAL A 874 17.87 -6.97 27.57
N ARG A 875 18.40 -7.35 26.39
CA ARG A 875 19.61 -6.70 25.85
C ARG A 875 19.29 -5.23 25.52
N ARG A 876 20.21 -4.31 25.79
CA ARG A 876 20.02 -2.84 25.59
C ARG A 876 19.71 -2.41 24.15
N ASN A 877 19.86 -3.29 23.16
CA ASN A 877 19.47 -3.09 21.78
C ASN A 877 18.51 -4.23 21.37
N ILE A 878 17.26 -3.89 21.03
CA ILE A 878 16.24 -4.86 20.61
C ILE A 878 16.42 -5.29 19.16
N GLU A 879 16.88 -4.41 18.27
CA GLU A 879 17.12 -4.70 16.85
C GLU A 879 18.22 -5.75 16.67
N GLY A 880 19.37 -5.56 17.32
CA GLY A 880 20.46 -6.53 17.35
C GLY A 880 20.10 -7.83 18.10
N PHE A 881 19.09 -7.81 18.97
CA PHE A 881 18.53 -9.02 19.56
C PHE A 881 17.64 -9.76 18.55
N VAL A 882 16.68 -9.09 17.91
CA VAL A 882 15.84 -9.67 16.86
C VAL A 882 16.70 -10.19 15.71
N ALA A 883 17.68 -9.44 15.21
CA ALA A 883 18.66 -9.89 14.22
C ALA A 883 19.59 -11.04 14.70
N THR A 884 19.53 -11.43 15.97
CA THR A 884 20.13 -12.68 16.48
C THR A 884 19.11 -13.82 16.52
N VAL A 885 17.84 -13.55 16.79
CA VAL A 885 16.75 -14.55 16.72
C VAL A 885 16.40 -14.88 15.26
N GLN A 886 16.44 -13.92 14.34
CA GLN A 886 16.30 -14.16 12.89
C GLN A 886 17.32 -15.20 12.38
N ARG A 887 18.56 -15.15 12.88
CA ARG A 887 19.61 -16.13 12.54
C ARG A 887 19.40 -17.52 13.16
N LEU A 888 18.43 -17.69 14.08
CA LEU A 888 18.01 -18.99 14.61
C LEU A 888 16.73 -19.51 13.94
N LEU A 889 15.88 -18.62 13.40
CA LEU A 889 14.56 -18.97 12.86
C LEU A 889 14.47 -18.96 11.33
N ASN A 890 15.33 -18.21 10.62
CA ASN A 890 15.23 -18.05 9.16
C ASN A 890 16.03 -19.15 8.44
N VAL A 891 15.51 -20.38 8.44
CA VAL A 891 16.17 -21.54 7.80
C VAL A 891 16.20 -21.36 6.29
N GLU A 892 17.34 -21.73 5.68
CA GLU A 892 17.60 -21.64 4.23
C GLU A 892 17.38 -20.24 3.60
N GLY A 893 17.40 -19.19 4.43
CA GLY A 893 17.24 -17.80 4.00
C GLY A 893 15.78 -17.33 3.91
N TYR A 894 14.79 -18.20 4.16
CA TYR A 894 13.39 -17.80 4.19
C TYR A 894 13.06 -16.98 5.46
N PRO A 895 12.38 -15.83 5.35
CA PRO A 895 12.24 -14.87 6.45
C PRO A 895 11.09 -15.22 7.42
N VAL A 896 11.25 -16.30 8.19
CA VAL A 896 10.31 -16.69 9.26
C VAL A 896 10.11 -15.57 10.28
N LEU A 897 11.21 -14.91 10.68
CA LEU A 897 11.19 -13.70 11.49
C LEU A 897 11.78 -12.53 10.68
N GLY A 898 11.05 -11.43 10.61
CA GLY A 898 11.38 -10.27 9.78
C GLY A 898 11.18 -8.94 10.51
N PHE A 899 11.97 -7.93 10.15
CA PHE A 899 11.55 -6.54 10.32
C PHE A 899 10.70 -6.15 9.10
N VAL A 900 9.56 -5.49 9.37
CA VAL A 900 8.66 -4.92 8.37
C VAL A 900 8.44 -3.43 8.69
N ASP A 901 7.68 -2.72 7.83
CA ASP A 901 7.36 -1.30 8.00
C ASP A 901 8.61 -0.42 8.25
N ALA A 902 9.67 -0.64 7.46
CA ALA A 902 10.98 0.02 7.60
C ALA A 902 11.64 -0.11 9.00
N GLY A 903 11.27 -1.14 9.78
CA GLY A 903 11.81 -1.42 11.12
C GLY A 903 10.81 -1.18 12.25
N HIS A 904 9.69 -0.50 12.00
CA HIS A 904 8.69 -0.15 13.03
C HIS A 904 7.86 -1.35 13.52
N ALA A 905 7.98 -2.52 12.89
CA ALA A 905 7.35 -3.75 13.32
C ALA A 905 8.25 -4.98 13.09
N VAL A 906 8.09 -5.99 13.96
CA VAL A 906 8.65 -7.33 13.85
C VAL A 906 7.52 -8.28 13.47
N LYS A 907 7.66 -8.99 12.34
CA LYS A 907 6.72 -10.00 11.85
C LYS A 907 7.27 -11.41 12.08
N LEU A 908 6.40 -12.32 12.50
CA LEU A 908 6.61 -13.76 12.56
C LEU A 908 5.65 -14.45 11.58
N ASP A 909 6.17 -15.25 10.65
CA ASP A 909 5.36 -16.13 9.82
C ASP A 909 5.10 -17.45 10.55
N VAL A 910 3.91 -17.56 11.15
CA VAL A 910 3.51 -18.70 11.98
C VAL A 910 3.26 -19.97 11.16
N ALA A 911 2.97 -19.87 9.86
CA ALA A 911 2.82 -21.03 8.99
C ALA A 911 4.19 -21.59 8.64
N LEU A 912 5.07 -20.75 8.09
CA LEU A 912 6.43 -21.14 7.71
C LEU A 912 7.25 -21.64 8.92
N LEU A 913 7.06 -21.04 10.11
CA LEU A 913 7.66 -21.52 11.36
C LEU A 913 7.27 -22.97 11.68
N ARG A 914 5.99 -23.34 11.47
CA ARG A 914 5.51 -24.71 11.72
C ARG A 914 6.06 -25.68 10.68
N ASP A 915 6.05 -25.28 9.40
CA ASP A 915 6.55 -26.10 8.31
C ASP A 915 8.07 -26.35 8.42
N GLN A 916 8.86 -25.36 8.86
CA GLN A 916 10.31 -25.52 9.00
C GLN A 916 10.75 -26.25 10.29
N PHE A 917 10.06 -26.06 11.42
CA PHE A 917 10.51 -26.58 12.72
C PHE A 917 9.70 -27.76 13.28
N LEU A 918 8.46 -27.99 12.81
CA LEU A 918 7.51 -28.94 13.41
C LEU A 918 6.90 -29.96 12.42
N ALA A 919 7.39 -30.04 11.18
CA ALA A 919 6.84 -30.91 10.13
C ALA A 919 6.77 -32.42 10.46
N GLY A 920 7.52 -32.90 11.47
CA GLY A 920 7.46 -34.28 11.93
C GLY A 920 6.14 -34.67 12.62
N GLU A 921 5.49 -33.73 13.31
CA GLU A 921 4.29 -34.04 14.13
C GLU A 921 3.04 -34.28 13.27
N ALA A 922 2.98 -33.72 12.05
CA ALA A 922 1.84 -33.82 11.14
C ALA A 922 1.64 -35.21 10.49
N ARG A 923 2.52 -36.18 10.74
CA ARG A 923 2.50 -37.53 10.11
C ARG A 923 2.14 -38.67 11.06
N GLY A 924 1.53 -38.38 12.22
CA GLY A 924 1.06 -39.39 13.20
C GLY A 924 -0.12 -40.28 12.76
N GLY A 925 -0.54 -40.24 11.49
CA GLY A 925 -1.65 -41.05 10.96
C GLY A 925 -1.28 -42.52 10.76
N SER A 926 -1.92 -43.41 11.51
CA SER A 926 -1.61 -44.85 11.52
C SER A 926 -1.74 -45.53 10.14
N PRO A 927 -0.74 -46.33 9.69
CA PRO A 927 -0.79 -47.02 8.41
C PRO A 927 -1.77 -48.20 8.44
N ARG A 928 -2.77 -48.19 7.54
CA ARG A 928 -3.60 -49.38 7.29
C ARG A 928 -2.74 -50.48 6.67
N LYS A 929 -2.79 -51.69 7.25
CA LYS A 929 -2.30 -52.90 6.59
C LYS A 929 -3.28 -53.35 5.52
N GLU A 930 -2.82 -53.44 4.27
CA GLU A 930 -3.49 -54.21 3.22
C GLU A 930 -2.89 -55.61 3.15
N THR A 931 -3.74 -56.64 3.21
CA THR A 931 -3.45 -58.03 2.82
C THR A 931 -4.74 -58.86 2.88
N PRO A 932 -5.07 -59.68 1.88
CA PRO A 932 -4.81 -59.54 0.44
C PRO A 932 -6.10 -59.28 -0.36
#